data_AF-A0A3B9BA50-F1
#
_entry.id   AF-A0A3B9BA50-F1
#
_cell.length_a   1.000
_cell.length_b   1.000
_cell.length_c   1.000
_cell.angle_alpha   90.00
_cell.angle_beta   90.00
_cell.angle_gamma   90.00
#
_symmetry.space_group_name_H-M   'P 1'
#
loop_
_entity.id
_entity.type
_entity.pdbx_description
1 polymer ?
#
loop_
_entity_poly.entity_id
_entity_poly.type
_entity_poly.pdbx_seq_one_letter_code
_entity_poly.pdbx_strand_id
1 'polypeptide(L)'
;EVPAKGKTLKENDIEKIPVDIRAANGLLWAFDSLYVAVNDYEKKMESGVYRLTDSNGDDQLDKVEKLRSMQARGDHGVHALLLSPDKKSIYLITGNNTTPVEANRSRVPMDWGEDHLLPRMPDGRGHNRDRLAPAGIIYKISPDGKDWEIVSSGYRNIFDGGFNADGELFTYDADMEYDFNTPWYRPTRICHVTSGSMYGWRNGTGKRPEFYPDNLPAVINIGPGSPTGVTFGYGAKFPSKYQKAMYILDWSWGKIYAVHMKSDGSTYSGVKETFITGSPLPVTDAIIHPDDGSMYFAIGGRKVQSGLYRVSYVGKENTKPISMKPQVNELAKLRHQLEKLHVGDHPKALELAWPHIGHEDRFIRWAALMAIQRLPVEKWLNKVLHEKDFGKRSYALLSLTKAAGIDPLHRKETDPPINLKIGNKIFQSLLEIDWKKLNSSEQNALVRTYQVAMVRFGKPSAQIVKKTVAQLDPHFPDKSFEMNWLLCETLAFLEAPNTAQKGISLLKNATTQEEQMEYARSLRTLKNGWTHKLRTQYFNWFLKAANYRGGASFTKFIEFIRNDAVASLSSKEQKDLASLLNKKAEIKSPAEVMAEAMAGRTFVKNWKLAELSKLSSGGLKGRNFVSGRKMFAAGGCYACHRFGNKGGMNGPDLTGSGGRYSPHDLLEQIMYPSKEINEQFVPTMVSLKNGQTLSGVVVNLNGDRVTLNTDLYNPNQRTSVQRKEVLSMGPSTVSPMPPGLLNMMEKEEIMDLLAYILSGGDNEHSFFSN
;
A
#
# COMPACT_ATOMS: atom_id res chain seq x y z
N GLU A 1 31.15 19.43 -18.29
CA GLU A 1 31.90 19.50 -17.01
C GLU A 1 30.95 19.75 -15.83
N VAL A 2 31.26 19.24 -14.64
CA VAL A 2 30.45 19.47 -13.44
C VAL A 2 30.56 20.95 -13.00
N PRO A 3 29.45 21.65 -12.72
CA PRO A 3 29.50 23.02 -12.21
C PRO A 3 30.29 23.13 -10.91
N ALA A 4 31.13 24.17 -10.79
CA ALA A 4 31.86 24.45 -9.56
C ALA A 4 30.90 24.68 -8.36
N LYS A 5 31.35 24.36 -7.15
CA LYS A 5 30.55 24.55 -5.93
C LYS A 5 30.11 26.02 -5.81
N GLY A 6 28.79 26.23 -5.67
CA GLY A 6 28.20 27.58 -5.57
C GLY A 6 28.01 28.30 -6.91
N LYS A 7 28.40 27.71 -8.05
CA LYS A 7 28.10 28.28 -9.38
C LYS A 7 26.60 28.18 -9.63
N THR A 8 25.96 29.33 -9.85
CA THR A 8 24.58 29.38 -10.37
C THR A 8 24.60 29.03 -11.86
N LEU A 9 23.79 28.04 -12.25
CA LEU A 9 23.52 27.75 -13.66
C LEU A 9 22.63 28.84 -14.24
N LYS A 10 23.02 29.38 -15.39
CA LYS A 10 22.25 30.32 -16.20
C LYS A 10 21.48 29.55 -17.26
N GLU A 11 20.44 30.18 -17.81
CA GLU A 11 19.65 29.57 -18.90
C GLU A 11 20.52 29.19 -20.11
N ASN A 12 21.55 29.99 -20.43
CA ASN A 12 22.51 29.68 -21.49
C ASN A 12 23.46 28.51 -21.17
N ASP A 13 23.51 28.02 -19.92
CA ASP A 13 24.23 26.79 -19.58
C ASP A 13 23.38 25.53 -19.90
N ILE A 14 22.12 25.70 -20.34
CA ILE A 14 21.21 24.59 -20.69
C ILE A 14 21.25 24.38 -22.20
N GLU A 15 21.83 23.27 -22.62
CA GLU A 15 21.80 22.82 -24.02
C GLU A 15 20.48 22.12 -24.33
N LYS A 16 19.78 22.58 -25.36
CA LYS A 16 18.56 21.94 -25.84
C LYS A 16 18.93 20.83 -26.81
N ILE A 17 18.35 19.65 -26.63
CA ILE A 17 18.41 18.59 -27.63
C ILE A 17 17.57 19.04 -28.84
N PRO A 18 18.14 19.15 -30.05
CA PRO A 18 17.50 19.79 -31.20
C PRO A 18 16.49 18.87 -31.92
N VAL A 19 15.62 18.21 -31.15
CA VAL A 19 14.62 17.26 -31.67
C VAL A 19 13.23 17.54 -31.12
N ASP A 20 12.21 17.14 -31.88
CA ASP A 20 10.81 17.27 -31.47
C ASP A 20 10.43 16.14 -30.48
N ILE A 21 10.74 16.37 -29.20
CA ILE A 21 10.41 15.48 -28.08
C ILE A 21 9.89 16.34 -26.91
N ARG A 22 8.87 15.84 -26.20
CA ARG A 22 8.30 16.52 -25.03
C ARG A 22 7.73 15.53 -24.02
N ALA A 23 7.36 16.04 -22.85
CA ALA A 23 6.74 15.25 -21.79
C ALA A 23 7.51 13.96 -21.47
N ALA A 24 8.84 14.08 -21.47
CA ALA A 24 9.75 13.00 -21.11
C ALA A 24 9.67 12.78 -19.59
N ASN A 25 9.01 11.71 -19.19
CA ASN A 25 8.92 11.32 -17.79
C ASN A 25 10.12 10.46 -17.38
N GLY A 26 10.65 9.64 -18.30
CA GLY A 26 11.80 8.77 -18.05
C GLY A 26 12.81 8.86 -19.17
N LEU A 27 14.09 8.85 -18.80
CA LEU A 27 15.22 8.97 -19.70
C LEU A 27 16.23 7.88 -19.38
N LEU A 28 16.71 7.17 -20.40
CA LEU A 28 17.73 6.14 -20.25
C LEU A 28 18.73 6.22 -21.40
N TRP A 29 19.99 6.46 -21.09
CA TRP A 29 21.09 6.27 -22.04
C TRP A 29 21.54 4.80 -22.03
N ALA A 30 21.39 4.10 -23.16
CA ALA A 30 21.82 2.73 -23.34
C ALA A 30 21.94 2.40 -24.83
N PHE A 31 22.68 1.35 -25.19
CA PHE A 31 22.76 0.86 -26.59
C PHE A 31 23.05 1.98 -27.61
N ASP A 32 23.95 2.91 -27.23
CA ASP A 32 24.32 4.09 -28.02
C ASP A 32 23.12 4.95 -28.46
N SER A 33 22.13 5.09 -27.57
CA SER A 33 20.92 5.87 -27.82
C SER A 33 20.33 6.43 -26.53
N LEU A 34 19.57 7.52 -26.65
CA LEU A 34 18.72 8.03 -25.58
C LEU A 34 17.30 7.47 -25.75
N TYR A 35 16.87 6.59 -24.85
CA TYR A 35 15.49 6.11 -24.78
C TYR A 35 14.66 7.07 -23.92
N VAL A 36 13.46 7.38 -24.39
CA VAL A 36 12.55 8.35 -23.79
C VAL A 36 11.19 7.71 -23.55
N ALA A 37 10.75 7.69 -22.30
CA ALA A 37 9.38 7.37 -21.90
C ALA A 37 8.55 8.66 -21.92
N VAL A 38 7.68 8.80 -22.92
CA VAL A 38 6.83 9.97 -23.12
C VAL A 38 5.45 9.73 -22.51
N ASN A 39 5.00 10.64 -21.64
CA ASN A 39 3.64 10.67 -21.10
C ASN A 39 3.03 12.06 -21.23
N ASP A 40 2.55 12.37 -22.44
CA ASP A 40 1.97 13.69 -22.72
C ASP A 40 0.47 13.72 -22.46
N TYR A 41 0.09 14.14 -21.26
CA TYR A 41 -1.32 14.30 -20.90
C TYR A 41 -2.01 15.48 -21.63
N GLU A 42 -1.26 16.39 -22.27
CA GLU A 42 -1.82 17.40 -23.19
C GLU A 42 -2.12 16.84 -24.58
N LYS A 43 -1.69 15.59 -24.85
CA LYS A 43 -1.89 14.88 -26.13
C LYS A 43 -1.33 15.63 -27.34
N LYS A 44 -0.24 16.38 -27.17
CA LYS A 44 0.49 17.01 -28.28
C LYS A 44 1.49 16.06 -28.91
N MET A 45 1.92 15.04 -28.16
CA MET A 45 2.69 13.89 -28.62
C MET A 45 2.03 12.60 -28.16
N GLU A 46 2.10 11.54 -28.95
CA GLU A 46 1.62 10.23 -28.49
C GLU A 46 2.48 9.75 -27.32
N SER A 47 1.85 9.32 -26.23
CA SER A 47 2.57 8.68 -25.14
C SER A 47 3.14 7.34 -25.60
N GLY A 48 4.27 6.91 -25.04
CA GLY A 48 4.94 5.69 -25.46
C GLY A 48 6.44 5.70 -25.23
N VAL A 49 7.15 4.82 -25.94
CA VAL A 49 8.61 4.70 -25.90
C VAL A 49 9.19 5.18 -27.21
N TYR A 50 10.19 6.06 -27.10
CA TYR A 50 10.94 6.64 -28.20
C TYR A 50 12.42 6.38 -28.02
N ARG A 51 13.16 6.40 -29.12
CA ARG A 51 14.61 6.28 -29.19
C ARG A 51 15.15 7.46 -29.97
N LEU A 52 16.11 8.16 -29.37
CA LEU A 52 16.83 9.27 -29.97
C LEU A 52 18.26 8.83 -30.27
N THR A 53 18.75 9.17 -31.45
CA THR A 53 20.12 8.85 -31.90
C THR A 53 20.76 10.06 -32.57
N ASP A 54 22.08 10.11 -32.53
CA ASP A 54 22.88 10.92 -33.44
C ASP A 54 23.01 10.15 -34.76
N SER A 55 22.41 10.68 -35.82
CA SER A 55 22.40 10.04 -37.14
C SER A 55 23.62 10.38 -38.00
N ASN A 56 24.43 11.37 -37.59
CA ASN A 56 25.48 11.95 -38.41
C ASN A 56 26.89 11.93 -37.77
N GLY A 57 27.00 11.62 -36.47
CA GLY A 57 28.25 11.48 -35.73
C GLY A 57 28.81 12.78 -35.17
N ASP A 58 28.02 13.84 -35.06
CA ASP A 58 28.42 15.16 -34.51
C ASP A 58 28.20 15.31 -33.00
N ASP A 59 27.87 14.21 -32.30
CA ASP A 59 27.56 14.18 -30.86
C ASP A 59 26.27 14.96 -30.52
N GLN A 60 25.39 15.20 -31.50
CA GLN A 60 24.06 15.76 -31.30
C GLN A 60 22.97 14.77 -31.67
N LEU A 61 22.05 14.51 -30.73
CA LEU A 61 20.86 13.73 -31.04
C LEU A 61 19.99 14.53 -32.01
N ASP A 62 19.74 13.97 -33.19
CA ASP A 62 19.05 14.64 -34.30
C ASP A 62 17.87 13.82 -34.87
N LYS A 63 17.79 12.53 -34.50
CA LYS A 63 16.77 11.60 -35.00
C LYS A 63 15.89 11.07 -33.88
N VAL A 64 14.57 11.14 -34.09
CA VAL A 64 13.55 10.57 -33.19
C VAL A 64 12.87 9.37 -33.85
N GLU A 65 12.92 8.22 -33.19
CA GLU A 65 12.23 7.01 -33.59
C GLU A 65 11.22 6.58 -32.53
N LYS A 66 9.95 6.44 -32.91
CA LYS A 66 8.92 5.90 -32.02
C LYS A 66 9.00 4.37 -32.04
N LEU A 67 9.36 3.76 -30.92
CA LEU A 67 9.40 2.31 -30.79
C LEU A 67 8.01 1.71 -30.59
N ARG A 68 7.19 2.34 -29.72
CA ARG A 68 5.81 1.91 -29.49
C ARG A 68 4.96 3.03 -28.88
N SER A 69 3.75 3.22 -29.39
CA SER A 69 2.74 4.08 -28.77
C SER A 69 1.99 3.37 -27.65
N MET A 70 1.53 4.13 -26.66
CA MET A 70 0.74 3.65 -25.54
C MET A 70 -0.38 4.65 -25.24
N GLN A 71 -1.58 4.13 -24.95
CA GLN A 71 -2.67 4.97 -24.49
C GLN A 71 -2.53 5.21 -22.98
N ALA A 72 -2.14 6.41 -22.58
CA ALA A 72 -2.04 6.83 -21.19
C ALA A 72 -2.99 8.01 -20.89
N ARG A 73 -3.34 8.20 -19.61
CA ARG A 73 -4.18 9.32 -19.15
C ARG A 73 -3.65 9.93 -17.85
N GLY A 74 -3.47 11.25 -17.85
CA GLY A 74 -3.04 12.00 -16.68
C GLY A 74 -1.63 11.59 -16.23
N ASP A 75 -1.37 11.78 -14.93
CA ASP A 75 -0.03 11.63 -14.37
C ASP A 75 0.43 10.17 -14.27
N HIS A 76 -0.47 9.20 -14.09
CA HIS A 76 -0.12 7.78 -13.87
C HIS A 76 0.06 6.99 -15.18
N GLY A 77 0.85 7.55 -16.10
CA GLY A 77 1.04 7.05 -17.45
C GLY A 77 2.32 6.24 -17.64
N VAL A 78 3.10 6.60 -18.65
CA VAL A 78 4.41 6.00 -18.95
C VAL A 78 5.46 6.74 -18.11
N HIS A 79 6.25 6.05 -17.29
CA HIS A 79 7.15 6.73 -16.35
C HIS A 79 8.62 6.48 -16.66
N ALA A 80 9.21 5.41 -16.13
CA ALA A 80 10.65 5.21 -16.13
C ALA A 80 11.13 4.08 -17.07
N LEU A 81 12.39 4.17 -17.46
CA LEU A 81 13.12 3.19 -18.25
C LEU A 81 14.39 2.79 -17.49
N LEU A 82 14.58 1.49 -17.26
CA LEU A 82 15.71 0.97 -16.48
C LEU A 82 16.51 -0.02 -17.32
N LEU A 83 17.84 0.11 -17.33
CA LEU A 83 18.70 -0.89 -17.98
C LEU A 83 18.73 -2.16 -17.12
N SER A 84 18.59 -3.33 -17.75
CA SER A 84 18.72 -4.60 -17.05
C SER A 84 20.15 -4.83 -16.54
N PRO A 85 20.36 -5.57 -15.43
CA PRO A 85 21.69 -5.82 -14.90
C PRO A 85 22.66 -6.50 -15.88
N ASP A 86 22.15 -7.34 -16.79
CA ASP A 86 22.91 -7.98 -17.86
C ASP A 86 23.20 -7.06 -19.06
N LYS A 87 22.69 -5.83 -19.03
CA LYS A 87 22.79 -4.80 -20.08
C LYS A 87 22.25 -5.23 -21.45
N LYS A 88 21.27 -6.13 -21.49
CA LYS A 88 20.70 -6.66 -22.74
C LYS A 88 19.27 -6.21 -23.04
N SER A 89 18.60 -5.59 -22.08
CA SER A 89 17.19 -5.24 -22.20
C SER A 89 16.86 -4.01 -21.37
N ILE A 90 15.69 -3.44 -21.62
CA ILE A 90 15.17 -2.29 -20.90
C ILE A 90 13.93 -2.73 -20.14
N TYR A 91 13.75 -2.26 -18.91
CA TYR A 91 12.53 -2.40 -18.16
C TYR A 91 11.74 -1.10 -18.25
N LEU A 92 10.50 -1.17 -18.73
CA LEU A 92 9.59 -0.04 -18.82
C LEU A 92 8.60 -0.08 -17.66
N ILE A 93 8.52 1.01 -16.91
CA ILE A 93 7.60 1.21 -15.80
C ILE A 93 6.39 2.03 -16.27
N THR A 94 5.18 1.51 -16.01
CA THR A 94 3.92 2.18 -16.34
C THR A 94 2.96 2.19 -15.16
N GLY A 95 2.23 3.29 -15.00
CA GLY A 95 1.15 3.44 -14.03
C GLY A 95 -0.17 2.82 -14.50
N ASN A 96 -1.18 2.92 -13.63
CA ASN A 96 -2.48 2.28 -13.80
C ASN A 96 -3.37 2.92 -14.86
N ASN A 97 -3.03 4.13 -15.31
CA ASN A 97 -3.76 4.82 -16.37
C ASN A 97 -3.17 4.56 -17.76
N THR A 98 -2.15 3.70 -17.86
CA THR A 98 -1.65 3.19 -19.14
C THR A 98 -2.42 1.94 -19.52
N THR A 99 -3.16 1.98 -20.62
CA THR A 99 -3.81 0.80 -21.21
C THR A 99 -2.74 -0.26 -21.51
N PRO A 100 -2.90 -1.50 -21.02
CA PRO A 100 -1.98 -2.59 -21.31
C PRO A 100 -1.80 -2.76 -22.81
N VAL A 101 -0.55 -2.94 -23.24
CA VAL A 101 -0.24 -3.26 -24.64
C VAL A 101 -0.13 -4.77 -24.81
N GLU A 102 -0.32 -5.22 -26.05
CA GLU A 102 -0.03 -6.61 -26.39
C GLU A 102 1.47 -6.90 -26.22
N ALA A 103 1.78 -7.98 -25.52
CA ALA A 103 3.14 -8.43 -25.26
C ALA A 103 3.33 -9.82 -25.86
N ASN A 104 4.54 -10.10 -26.34
CA ASN A 104 4.90 -11.38 -26.94
C ASN A 104 4.77 -12.53 -25.93
N ARG A 105 4.94 -12.24 -24.64
CA ARG A 105 4.80 -13.19 -23.53
C ARG A 105 4.53 -12.48 -22.21
N SER A 106 4.15 -13.25 -21.20
CA SER A 106 3.88 -12.74 -19.86
C SER A 106 4.35 -13.73 -18.79
N ARG A 107 5.05 -13.23 -17.77
CA ARG A 107 5.32 -13.94 -16.51
C ARG A 107 4.10 -13.98 -15.61
N VAL A 108 3.20 -13.01 -15.76
CA VAL A 108 1.96 -12.90 -15.00
C VAL A 108 0.86 -13.71 -15.72
N PRO A 109 0.11 -14.58 -15.03
CA PRO A 109 -1.10 -15.17 -15.57
C PRO A 109 -2.09 -14.07 -15.99
N MET A 110 -2.65 -14.16 -17.20
CA MET A 110 -3.54 -13.13 -17.75
C MET A 110 -4.98 -13.23 -17.19
N ASP A 111 -5.13 -13.48 -15.90
CA ASP A 111 -6.38 -13.87 -15.21
C ASP A 111 -7.00 -12.71 -14.40
N TRP A 112 -7.16 -11.57 -15.06
CA TRP A 112 -7.27 -10.20 -14.52
C TRP A 112 -8.43 -9.82 -13.59
N GLY A 113 -9.13 -10.77 -12.99
CA GLY A 113 -10.34 -10.50 -12.22
C GLY A 113 -10.23 -9.51 -11.08
N GLU A 114 -11.34 -8.86 -10.77
CA GLU A 114 -11.47 -8.03 -9.58
C GLU A 114 -11.62 -8.92 -8.34
N ASP A 115 -12.34 -10.04 -8.45
CA ASP A 115 -12.48 -11.09 -7.43
C ASP A 115 -13.06 -10.57 -6.09
N HIS A 116 -14.09 -9.71 -6.17
CA HIS A 116 -14.84 -9.23 -5.01
C HIS A 116 -16.22 -9.85 -4.91
N LEU A 117 -16.50 -10.45 -3.77
CA LEU A 117 -17.78 -11.12 -3.52
C LEU A 117 -18.93 -10.13 -3.36
N LEU A 118 -18.69 -9.04 -2.61
CA LEU A 118 -19.63 -7.94 -2.47
C LEU A 118 -19.37 -6.89 -3.56
N PRO A 119 -20.39 -6.17 -4.03
CA PRO A 119 -20.22 -5.11 -5.02
C PRO A 119 -19.12 -4.13 -4.62
N ARG A 120 -18.27 -3.74 -5.56
CA ARG A 120 -17.24 -2.74 -5.29
C ARG A 120 -17.88 -1.36 -5.10
N MET A 121 -17.31 -0.56 -4.21
CA MET A 121 -17.57 0.87 -4.15
C MET A 121 -16.37 1.58 -4.78
N PRO A 122 -16.49 2.13 -6.00
CA PRO A 122 -15.41 2.89 -6.61
C PRO A 122 -15.12 4.16 -5.83
N ASP A 123 -14.03 4.86 -6.17
CA ASP A 123 -13.68 6.12 -5.54
C ASP A 123 -14.87 7.11 -5.50
N GLY A 124 -15.14 7.63 -4.31
CA GLY A 124 -16.29 8.48 -4.03
C GLY A 124 -16.25 9.84 -4.76
N ARG A 125 -15.07 10.28 -5.20
CA ARG A 125 -14.86 11.52 -5.96
C ARG A 125 -14.57 11.29 -7.44
N GLY A 126 -14.61 10.05 -7.91
CA GLY A 126 -14.50 9.68 -9.33
C GLY A 126 -13.10 9.35 -9.84
N HIS A 127 -12.06 9.36 -9.00
CA HIS A 127 -10.70 9.04 -9.43
C HIS A 127 -10.58 7.57 -9.87
N ASN A 128 -10.24 7.33 -11.14
CA ASN A 128 -10.10 6.00 -11.75
C ASN A 128 -11.31 5.07 -11.53
N ARG A 129 -12.52 5.65 -11.42
CA ARG A 129 -13.79 4.95 -11.11
C ARG A 129 -14.14 3.82 -12.07
N ASP A 130 -13.72 3.92 -13.32
CA ASP A 130 -14.04 2.94 -14.37
C ASP A 130 -12.86 2.03 -14.72
N ARG A 131 -11.70 2.22 -14.06
CA ARG A 131 -10.50 1.44 -14.37
C ARG A 131 -10.52 0.12 -13.62
N LEU A 132 -10.40 -0.97 -14.38
CA LEU A 132 -10.26 -2.35 -13.89
C LEU A 132 -8.79 -2.79 -14.03
N ALA A 133 -8.45 -3.92 -13.42
CA ALA A 133 -7.22 -4.62 -13.76
C ALA A 133 -7.22 -5.14 -15.21
N PRO A 134 -6.05 -5.44 -15.79
CA PRO A 134 -4.72 -5.17 -15.24
C PRO A 134 -4.37 -3.70 -15.33
N ALA A 135 -3.57 -3.24 -14.38
CA ALA A 135 -3.04 -1.89 -14.39
C ALA A 135 -1.73 -1.85 -13.60
N GLY A 136 -0.92 -0.83 -13.89
CA GLY A 136 0.41 -0.68 -13.31
C GLY A 136 1.26 -1.85 -13.72
N ILE A 137 1.80 -1.83 -14.95
CA ILE A 137 2.53 -2.98 -15.51
C ILE A 137 3.99 -2.59 -15.68
N ILE A 138 4.89 -3.51 -15.31
CA ILE A 138 6.30 -3.42 -15.63
C ILE A 138 6.57 -4.39 -16.78
N TYR A 139 7.12 -3.86 -17.87
CA TYR A 139 7.51 -4.64 -19.04
C TYR A 139 9.02 -4.80 -19.10
N LYS A 140 9.49 -5.90 -19.65
CA LYS A 140 10.85 -6.07 -20.16
C LYS A 140 10.77 -5.97 -21.69
N ILE A 141 11.59 -5.10 -22.29
CA ILE A 141 11.59 -4.81 -23.73
C ILE A 141 12.99 -5.00 -24.33
N SER A 142 13.04 -5.47 -25.58
CA SER A 142 14.28 -5.47 -26.36
C SER A 142 14.72 -4.05 -26.72
N PRO A 143 16.03 -3.80 -26.97
CA PRO A 143 16.52 -2.47 -27.36
C PRO A 143 15.85 -1.91 -28.63
N ASP A 144 15.44 -2.77 -29.56
CA ASP A 144 14.72 -2.34 -30.76
C ASP A 144 13.19 -2.19 -30.56
N GLY A 145 12.68 -2.43 -29.35
CA GLY A 145 11.27 -2.30 -29.02
C GLY A 145 10.35 -3.35 -29.66
N LYS A 146 10.88 -4.41 -30.27
CA LYS A 146 10.07 -5.44 -30.96
C LYS A 146 9.60 -6.58 -30.05
N ASP A 147 10.37 -6.91 -29.02
CA ASP A 147 10.08 -8.00 -28.10
C ASP A 147 9.68 -7.48 -26.72
N TRP A 148 8.48 -7.83 -26.27
CA TRP A 148 7.85 -7.33 -25.04
C TRP A 148 7.41 -8.49 -24.16
N GLU A 149 7.73 -8.37 -22.88
CA GLU A 149 7.40 -9.35 -21.85
C GLU A 149 6.81 -8.65 -20.63
N ILE A 150 5.60 -9.04 -20.21
CA ILE A 150 5.02 -8.57 -18.95
C ILE A 150 5.74 -9.25 -17.78
N VAL A 151 6.31 -8.45 -16.88
CA VAL A 151 7.09 -8.95 -15.73
C VAL A 151 6.27 -9.00 -14.46
N SER A 152 5.57 -7.90 -14.16
CA SER A 152 4.80 -7.72 -12.94
C SER A 152 3.61 -6.80 -13.20
N SER A 153 2.60 -6.89 -12.36
CA SER A 153 1.39 -6.06 -12.46
C SER A 153 0.80 -5.68 -11.09
N GLY A 154 -0.31 -4.93 -11.10
CA GLY A 154 -1.11 -4.68 -9.90
C GLY A 154 -0.64 -3.50 -9.09
N TYR A 155 -0.01 -2.52 -9.72
CA TYR A 155 0.41 -1.26 -9.10
C TYR A 155 -0.56 -0.13 -9.46
N ARG A 156 -0.49 0.98 -8.74
CA ARG A 156 -1.22 2.20 -9.10
C ARG A 156 -0.31 3.19 -9.83
N ASN A 157 0.65 3.76 -9.12
CA ASN A 157 1.46 4.86 -9.61
C ASN A 157 2.92 4.62 -9.21
N ILE A 158 3.53 3.64 -9.87
CA ILE A 158 4.96 3.34 -9.76
C ILE A 158 5.73 4.32 -10.65
N PHE A 159 6.32 5.35 -10.06
CA PHE A 159 6.97 6.41 -10.85
C PHE A 159 8.35 5.95 -11.34
N ASP A 160 9.08 5.20 -10.52
CA ASP A 160 10.45 4.77 -10.85
C ASP A 160 10.84 3.47 -10.13
N GLY A 161 12.03 2.94 -10.41
CA GLY A 161 12.55 1.72 -9.81
C GLY A 161 14.07 1.58 -9.94
N GLY A 162 14.60 0.48 -9.40
CA GLY A 162 16.04 0.22 -9.47
C GLY A 162 16.39 -1.22 -9.16
N PHE A 163 17.53 -1.67 -9.70
CA PHE A 163 18.09 -2.99 -9.41
C PHE A 163 19.07 -2.90 -8.25
N ASN A 164 18.96 -3.82 -7.29
CA ASN A 164 19.99 -3.99 -6.28
C ASN A 164 21.21 -4.76 -6.83
N ALA A 165 22.26 -4.89 -6.02
CA ALA A 165 23.48 -5.63 -6.35
C ALA A 165 23.27 -7.13 -6.60
N ASP A 166 22.14 -7.70 -6.15
CA ASP A 166 21.79 -9.10 -6.37
C ASP A 166 21.08 -9.32 -7.73
N GLY A 167 20.74 -8.23 -8.43
CA GLY A 167 19.99 -8.27 -9.69
C GLY A 167 18.47 -8.25 -9.51
N GLU A 168 17.98 -8.01 -8.28
CA GLU A 168 16.55 -7.91 -7.98
C GLU A 168 16.02 -6.50 -8.23
N LEU A 169 14.82 -6.40 -8.80
CA LEU A 169 14.18 -5.15 -9.16
C LEU A 169 13.25 -4.67 -8.05
N PHE A 170 13.28 -3.38 -7.73
CA PHE A 170 12.39 -2.72 -6.78
C PHE A 170 11.72 -1.50 -7.41
N THR A 171 10.54 -1.15 -6.91
CA THR A 171 9.82 0.06 -7.35
C THR A 171 9.14 0.75 -6.18
N TYR A 172 8.84 2.04 -6.33
CA TYR A 172 8.14 2.85 -5.33
C TYR A 172 6.74 3.25 -5.84
N ASP A 173 5.70 2.64 -5.26
CA ASP A 173 4.30 2.74 -5.70
C ASP A 173 3.49 3.70 -4.82
N ALA A 174 2.70 4.59 -5.42
CA ALA A 174 1.67 5.38 -4.75
C ALA A 174 0.28 4.79 -4.95
N ASP A 175 -0.19 4.03 -3.96
CA ASP A 175 -1.32 3.12 -4.10
C ASP A 175 -2.66 3.64 -3.52
N MET A 176 -3.01 4.91 -3.74
CA MET A 176 -4.27 5.54 -3.28
C MET A 176 -4.22 5.97 -1.81
N GLU A 177 -3.15 6.65 -1.45
CA GLU A 177 -2.86 7.25 -0.15
C GLU A 177 -3.94 8.25 0.35
N TYR A 178 -4.82 8.72 -0.55
CA TYR A 178 -5.94 9.59 -0.22
C TYR A 178 -7.10 8.89 0.50
N ASP A 179 -7.11 7.56 0.61
CA ASP A 179 -8.16 6.77 1.28
C ASP A 179 -7.86 6.49 2.76
N PHE A 180 -7.01 7.30 3.41
CA PHE A 180 -6.60 7.06 4.81
C PHE A 180 -7.80 6.98 5.75
N ASN A 181 -7.63 6.20 6.83
CA ASN A 181 -8.69 5.80 7.76
C ASN A 181 -9.85 5.00 7.16
N THR A 182 -9.66 4.35 6.02
CA THR A 182 -10.56 3.30 5.51
C THR A 182 -9.89 1.91 5.59
N PRO A 183 -10.67 0.81 5.62
CA PRO A 183 -10.13 -0.56 5.63
C PRO A 183 -9.20 -0.88 4.44
N TRP A 184 -9.44 -0.24 3.30
CA TRP A 184 -8.69 -0.45 2.06
C TRP A 184 -7.63 0.64 1.81
N TYR A 185 -7.28 1.44 2.82
CA TYR A 185 -6.18 2.38 2.72
C TYR A 185 -4.88 1.67 2.30
N ARG A 186 -4.05 2.37 1.52
CA ARG A 186 -2.74 1.89 1.08
C ARG A 186 -1.74 3.04 1.16
N PRO A 187 -0.62 2.86 1.88
CA PRO A 187 0.44 3.85 1.87
C PRO A 187 1.22 3.78 0.55
N THR A 188 2.06 4.79 0.32
CA THR A 188 3.16 4.60 -0.62
C THR A 188 4.09 3.52 -0.08
N ARG A 189 4.66 2.72 -0.97
CA ARG A 189 5.30 1.46 -0.58
C ARG A 189 6.38 1.03 -1.56
N ILE A 190 7.39 0.36 -1.04
CA ILE A 190 8.42 -0.27 -1.87
C ILE A 190 8.03 -1.72 -2.12
N CYS A 191 8.03 -2.10 -3.39
CA CYS A 191 7.66 -3.43 -3.85
C CYS A 191 8.86 -4.14 -4.47
N HIS A 192 9.01 -5.43 -4.20
CA HIS A 192 10.03 -6.30 -4.79
C HIS A 192 9.49 -6.96 -6.06
N VAL A 193 9.92 -6.50 -7.23
CA VAL A 193 9.34 -6.86 -8.53
C VAL A 193 9.84 -8.24 -8.98
N THR A 194 9.36 -9.29 -8.31
CA THR A 194 9.68 -10.68 -8.62
C THR A 194 8.98 -11.15 -9.90
N SER A 195 9.44 -12.24 -10.50
CA SER A 195 8.85 -12.74 -11.75
C SER A 195 7.38 -13.12 -11.52
N GLY A 196 6.45 -12.52 -12.29
CA GLY A 196 5.02 -12.83 -12.20
C GLY A 196 4.32 -12.22 -10.99
N SER A 197 4.91 -11.24 -10.31
CA SER A 197 4.29 -10.61 -9.14
C SER A 197 3.01 -9.81 -9.46
N MET A 198 2.09 -9.78 -8.49
CA MET A 198 0.85 -8.99 -8.51
C MET A 198 0.68 -8.30 -7.15
N TYR A 199 0.48 -6.98 -7.18
CA TYR A 199 0.45 -6.12 -5.98
C TYR A 199 -0.93 -5.57 -5.60
N GLY A 200 -1.98 -6.14 -6.20
CA GLY A 200 -3.33 -6.05 -5.67
C GLY A 200 -4.07 -4.73 -5.89
N TRP A 201 -3.52 -3.79 -6.64
CA TRP A 201 -4.23 -2.56 -7.00
C TRP A 201 -5.54 -2.87 -7.71
N ARG A 202 -6.63 -2.29 -7.20
CA ARG A 202 -7.89 -2.04 -7.91
C ARG A 202 -8.45 -0.71 -7.41
N ASN A 203 -9.47 -0.18 -8.08
CA ASN A 203 -10.03 1.10 -7.69
C ASN A 203 -10.91 1.02 -6.43
N GLY A 204 -10.94 2.12 -5.66
CA GLY A 204 -11.74 2.27 -4.44
C GLY A 204 -11.61 1.08 -3.48
N THR A 205 -12.76 0.54 -3.04
CA THR A 205 -12.81 -0.59 -2.10
C THR A 205 -12.41 -1.92 -2.71
N GLY A 206 -12.05 -1.94 -3.99
CA GLY A 206 -11.57 -3.14 -4.68
C GLY A 206 -10.13 -3.53 -4.33
N LYS A 207 -9.46 -2.84 -3.40
CA LYS A 207 -8.11 -3.27 -2.96
C LYS A 207 -8.12 -4.78 -2.72
N ARG A 208 -7.12 -5.51 -3.21
CA ARG A 208 -6.78 -6.80 -2.60
C ARG A 208 -5.91 -6.54 -1.37
N PRO A 209 -6.39 -6.79 -0.15
CA PRO A 209 -5.59 -6.58 1.05
C PRO A 209 -4.29 -7.40 1.01
N GLU A 210 -3.25 -6.96 1.74
CA GLU A 210 -1.95 -7.65 1.76
C GLU A 210 -2.02 -9.02 2.43
N PHE A 211 -3.00 -9.26 3.31
CA PHE A 211 -3.21 -10.57 3.91
C PHE A 211 -3.86 -11.57 2.95
N TYR A 212 -4.36 -11.13 1.79
CA TYR A 212 -4.87 -12.06 0.78
C TYR A 212 -3.72 -12.89 0.21
N PRO A 213 -3.90 -14.21 0.06
CA PRO A 213 -2.87 -15.09 -0.49
C PRO A 213 -2.60 -14.85 -1.99
N ASP A 214 -3.57 -14.27 -2.72
CA ASP A 214 -3.45 -13.87 -4.13
C ASP A 214 -2.94 -12.43 -4.31
N ASN A 215 -2.13 -11.95 -3.35
CA ASN A 215 -1.47 -10.64 -3.35
C ASN A 215 -0.10 -10.71 -2.64
N LEU A 216 0.92 -10.09 -3.23
CA LEU A 216 2.23 -9.98 -2.60
C LEU A 216 2.34 -8.71 -1.72
N PRO A 217 2.97 -8.80 -0.55
CA PRO A 217 3.14 -7.66 0.35
C PRO A 217 4.28 -6.75 -0.12
N ALA A 218 4.26 -5.49 0.34
CA ALA A 218 5.39 -4.59 0.19
C ALA A 218 6.62 -5.04 1.00
N VAL A 219 7.81 -4.64 0.56
CA VAL A 219 9.06 -4.73 1.33
C VAL A 219 9.00 -3.81 2.55
N ILE A 220 8.47 -2.61 2.34
CA ILE A 220 8.24 -1.61 3.38
C ILE A 220 7.13 -0.65 2.95
N ASN A 221 6.24 -0.34 3.89
CA ASN A 221 5.27 0.74 3.75
C ASN A 221 5.92 2.06 4.21
N ILE A 222 5.95 3.06 3.33
CA ILE A 222 6.60 4.35 3.58
C ILE A 222 5.65 5.33 4.27
N GLY A 223 4.37 5.34 3.91
CA GLY A 223 3.35 6.22 4.49
C GLY A 223 2.67 7.10 3.44
N PRO A 224 2.16 8.28 3.79
CA PRO A 224 1.72 9.24 2.77
C PRO A 224 2.92 9.78 2.00
N GLY A 225 2.73 10.01 0.71
CA GLY A 225 3.78 10.59 -0.12
C GLY A 225 3.36 10.68 -1.58
N SER A 226 4.23 11.30 -2.37
CA SER A 226 4.13 11.31 -3.83
C SER A 226 5.47 10.86 -4.41
N PRO A 227 5.61 9.56 -4.78
CA PRO A 227 6.81 9.00 -5.40
C PRO A 227 7.22 9.76 -6.65
N THR A 228 8.52 10.00 -6.79
CA THR A 228 9.12 10.55 -8.02
C THR A 228 10.31 9.70 -8.46
N GLY A 229 11.51 9.94 -7.97
CA GLY A 229 12.72 9.19 -8.35
C GLY A 229 13.08 8.02 -7.43
N VAL A 230 13.80 7.04 -7.98
CA VAL A 230 14.40 5.90 -7.27
C VAL A 230 15.81 5.65 -7.80
N THR A 231 16.81 5.61 -6.91
CA THR A 231 18.18 5.27 -7.31
C THR A 231 18.95 4.54 -6.21
N PHE A 232 19.89 3.67 -6.57
CA PHE A 232 20.76 3.01 -5.59
C PHE A 232 22.07 3.79 -5.42
N GLY A 233 22.62 3.81 -4.21
CA GLY A 233 23.86 4.51 -3.86
C GLY A 233 25.15 3.95 -4.45
N TYR A 234 25.08 3.05 -5.44
CA TYR A 234 26.24 2.35 -5.94
C TYR A 234 27.22 3.30 -6.62
N GLY A 235 28.51 3.19 -6.26
CA GLY A 235 29.57 4.10 -6.72
C GLY A 235 29.63 5.44 -5.96
N ALA A 236 28.72 5.71 -5.03
CA ALA A 236 28.74 6.96 -4.28
C ALA A 236 29.95 7.02 -3.34
N LYS A 237 30.60 8.18 -3.24
CA LYS A 237 31.63 8.46 -2.23
C LYS A 237 31.00 8.81 -0.88
N PHE A 238 30.08 7.97 -0.44
CA PHE A 238 29.39 8.04 0.85
C PHE A 238 29.86 6.90 1.76
N PRO A 239 29.60 6.95 3.08
CA PRO A 239 29.82 5.82 3.96
C PRO A 239 29.15 4.54 3.44
N SER A 240 29.72 3.38 3.77
CA SER A 240 29.29 2.08 3.22
C SER A 240 27.78 1.83 3.32
N LYS A 241 27.10 2.25 4.40
CA LYS A 241 25.64 2.06 4.55
C LYS A 241 24.85 2.81 3.47
N TYR A 242 25.31 3.99 3.08
CA TYR A 242 24.68 4.85 2.08
C TYR A 242 25.00 4.42 0.65
N GLN A 243 26.12 3.73 0.44
CA GLN A 243 26.40 3.12 -0.86
C GLN A 243 25.46 1.94 -1.18
N LYS A 244 24.99 1.22 -0.15
CA LYS A 244 24.06 0.09 -0.31
C LYS A 244 22.59 0.50 -0.35
N ALA A 245 22.28 1.71 0.09
CA ALA A 245 20.91 2.17 0.26
C ALA A 245 20.20 2.38 -1.08
N MET A 246 18.90 2.10 -1.07
CA MET A 246 17.96 2.54 -2.10
C MET A 246 17.44 3.93 -1.69
N TYR A 247 17.72 4.93 -2.49
CA TYR A 247 17.17 6.27 -2.31
C TYR A 247 15.81 6.36 -2.99
N ILE A 248 14.81 6.82 -2.25
CA ILE A 248 13.47 7.10 -2.78
C ILE A 248 13.12 8.56 -2.54
N LEU A 249 12.54 9.21 -3.55
CA LEU A 249 12.19 10.62 -3.53
C LEU A 249 10.69 10.80 -3.34
N ASP A 250 10.32 11.74 -2.47
CA ASP A 250 8.95 12.09 -2.14
C ASP A 250 8.72 13.59 -2.36
N TRP A 251 7.95 13.90 -3.40
CA TRP A 251 7.66 15.27 -3.81
C TRP A 251 6.79 16.02 -2.80
N SER A 252 5.79 15.34 -2.21
CA SER A 252 4.80 15.99 -1.33
C SER A 252 5.41 16.49 -0.02
N TRP A 253 6.37 15.75 0.52
CA TRP A 253 7.01 16.07 1.79
C TRP A 253 8.41 16.65 1.64
N GLY A 254 8.90 16.75 0.41
CA GLY A 254 10.23 17.23 0.07
C GLY A 254 11.35 16.46 0.75
N LYS A 255 11.34 15.13 0.53
CA LYS A 255 12.24 14.20 1.22
C LYS A 255 12.92 13.24 0.25
N ILE A 256 14.18 12.96 0.56
CA ILE A 256 14.89 11.80 0.05
C ILE A 256 15.08 10.87 1.24
N TYR A 257 14.54 9.66 1.16
CA TYR A 257 14.79 8.62 2.16
C TYR A 257 15.91 7.71 1.68
N ALA A 258 16.80 7.32 2.58
CA ALA A 258 17.69 6.18 2.37
C ALA A 258 17.01 4.94 2.97
N VAL A 259 16.75 3.94 2.12
CA VAL A 259 16.14 2.68 2.51
C VAL A 259 17.20 1.59 2.55
N HIS A 260 17.37 1.03 3.74
CA HIS A 260 18.31 -0.04 4.02
C HIS A 260 17.57 -1.37 4.00
N MET A 261 17.83 -2.16 2.96
CA MET A 261 17.20 -3.46 2.77
C MET A 261 18.05 -4.58 3.37
N LYS A 262 17.37 -5.61 3.89
CA LYS A 262 17.97 -6.88 4.32
C LYS A 262 17.17 -8.03 3.70
N SER A 263 17.86 -9.13 3.39
CA SER A 263 17.16 -10.34 2.96
C SER A 263 16.22 -10.84 4.06
N ASP A 264 15.05 -11.29 3.65
CA ASP A 264 14.01 -11.86 4.51
C ASP A 264 13.34 -13.00 3.73
N GLY A 265 13.67 -14.24 4.10
CA GLY A 265 13.38 -15.41 3.28
C GLY A 265 13.99 -15.31 1.87
N SER A 266 13.16 -15.51 0.85
CA SER A 266 13.48 -15.36 -0.58
C SER A 266 13.27 -13.94 -1.12
N THR A 267 12.87 -13.00 -0.25
CA THR A 267 12.58 -11.59 -0.55
C THR A 267 13.40 -10.67 0.38
N TYR A 268 12.94 -9.43 0.58
CA TYR A 268 13.59 -8.43 1.41
C TYR A 268 12.59 -7.79 2.37
N SER A 269 13.10 -7.32 3.51
CA SER A 269 12.48 -6.30 4.35
C SER A 269 13.38 -5.06 4.39
N GLY A 270 12.82 -3.90 4.75
CA GLY A 270 13.55 -2.64 4.76
C GLY A 270 13.29 -1.79 5.99
N VAL A 271 14.25 -0.92 6.31
CA VAL A 271 14.07 0.22 7.21
C VAL A 271 14.45 1.49 6.48
N LYS A 272 13.69 2.58 6.69
CA LYS A 272 13.98 3.88 6.08
C LYS A 272 14.57 4.84 7.10
N GLU A 273 15.50 5.67 6.66
CA GLU A 273 15.93 6.88 7.35
C GLU A 273 15.73 8.09 6.44
N THR A 274 15.44 9.26 7.02
CA THR A 274 15.46 10.50 6.25
C THR A 274 16.91 10.86 5.95
N PHE A 275 17.24 11.00 4.67
CA PHE A 275 18.58 11.34 4.21
C PHE A 275 18.71 12.84 3.93
N ILE A 276 17.76 13.38 3.14
CA ILE A 276 17.66 14.81 2.86
C ILE A 276 16.22 15.23 3.06
N THR A 277 16.02 16.42 3.63
CA THR A 277 14.70 17.06 3.73
C THR A 277 14.84 18.56 3.56
N GLY A 278 13.78 19.19 3.07
CA GLY A 278 13.63 20.64 3.10
C GLY A 278 12.16 21.03 3.04
N SER A 279 11.82 22.17 3.63
CA SER A 279 10.44 22.68 3.64
C SER A 279 10.41 24.06 2.97
N PRO A 280 10.07 24.14 1.66
CA PRO A 280 9.81 23.05 0.72
C PRO A 280 11.02 22.57 -0.09
N LEU A 281 10.99 21.30 -0.54
CA LEU A 281 12.01 20.72 -1.42
C LEU A 281 11.37 19.73 -2.41
N PRO A 282 10.67 20.18 -3.47
CA PRO A 282 9.88 19.32 -4.35
C PRO A 282 10.76 18.42 -5.24
N VAL A 283 11.34 17.37 -4.67
CA VAL A 283 12.32 16.48 -5.33
C VAL A 283 11.67 15.65 -6.44
N THR A 284 12.37 15.54 -7.58
CA THR A 284 11.85 14.87 -8.79
C THR A 284 12.64 13.64 -9.20
N ASP A 285 13.97 13.73 -9.26
CA ASP A 285 14.80 12.57 -9.61
C ASP A 285 16.23 12.72 -9.06
N ALA A 286 16.98 11.62 -8.97
CA ALA A 286 18.36 11.60 -8.51
C ALA A 286 19.23 10.55 -9.22
N ILE A 287 20.51 10.90 -9.39
CA ILE A 287 21.55 9.98 -9.89
C ILE A 287 22.78 10.01 -8.99
N ILE A 288 23.56 8.92 -9.00
CA ILE A 288 24.94 8.92 -8.52
C ILE A 288 25.85 9.12 -9.73
N HIS A 289 26.60 10.22 -9.75
CA HIS A 289 27.49 10.51 -10.87
C HIS A 289 28.69 9.56 -10.83
N PRO A 290 28.99 8.85 -11.93
CA PRO A 290 30.01 7.78 -11.93
C PRO A 290 31.43 8.29 -11.64
N ASP A 291 31.79 9.48 -12.14
CA ASP A 291 33.17 9.98 -12.00
C ASP A 291 33.48 10.56 -10.62
N ASP A 292 32.61 11.43 -10.10
CA ASP A 292 32.86 12.12 -8.84
C ASP A 292 32.26 11.38 -7.62
N GLY A 293 31.34 10.44 -7.82
CA GLY A 293 30.63 9.69 -6.79
C GLY A 293 29.69 10.53 -5.91
N SER A 294 29.33 11.74 -6.34
CA SER A 294 28.33 12.58 -5.67
C SER A 294 26.92 12.20 -6.14
N MET A 295 25.94 12.42 -5.27
CA MET A 295 24.54 12.38 -5.68
C MET A 295 24.14 13.72 -6.28
N TYR A 296 23.44 13.70 -7.40
CA TYR A 296 22.76 14.85 -7.97
C TYR A 296 21.27 14.61 -7.92
N PHE A 297 20.50 15.58 -7.45
CA PHE A 297 19.04 15.50 -7.49
C PHE A 297 18.43 16.79 -8.00
N ALA A 298 17.30 16.66 -8.69
CA ALA A 298 16.52 17.78 -9.20
C ALA A 298 15.31 18.07 -8.31
N ILE A 299 14.88 19.32 -8.32
CA ILE A 299 13.58 19.76 -7.79
C ILE A 299 12.77 20.43 -8.91
N GLY A 300 11.45 20.44 -8.75
CA GLY A 300 10.56 21.20 -9.63
C GLY A 300 9.17 20.56 -9.77
N GLY A 301 8.61 20.70 -10.97
CA GLY A 301 7.27 20.22 -11.30
C GLY A 301 6.17 21.20 -10.90
N ARG A 302 4.97 21.07 -11.52
CA ARG A 302 3.79 21.91 -11.21
C ARG A 302 4.04 23.44 -11.21
N LYS A 303 4.95 23.91 -12.07
CA LYS A 303 5.33 25.33 -12.23
C LYS A 303 5.94 25.96 -10.96
N VAL A 304 6.50 25.16 -10.05
CA VAL A 304 7.36 25.66 -8.97
C VAL A 304 8.79 25.87 -9.47
N GLN A 305 9.64 26.50 -8.65
CA GLN A 305 11.06 26.69 -8.97
C GLN A 305 11.75 25.34 -9.25
N SER A 306 12.47 25.28 -10.38
CA SER A 306 13.38 24.18 -10.69
C SER A 306 14.77 24.42 -10.12
N GLY A 307 15.50 23.35 -9.82
CA GLY A 307 16.88 23.43 -9.35
C GLY A 307 17.59 22.09 -9.42
N LEU A 308 18.92 22.13 -9.53
CA LEU A 308 19.79 20.97 -9.48
C LEU A 308 20.72 21.10 -8.28
N TYR A 309 20.77 20.07 -7.44
CA TYR A 309 21.54 20.03 -6.22
C TYR A 309 22.60 18.94 -6.32
N ARG A 310 23.78 19.23 -5.78
CA ARG A 310 24.88 18.27 -5.62
C ARG A 310 25.07 17.96 -4.15
N VAL A 311 25.18 16.67 -3.82
CA VAL A 311 25.36 16.15 -2.48
C VAL A 311 26.67 15.38 -2.43
N SER A 312 27.58 15.82 -1.57
CA SER A 312 28.89 15.20 -1.34
C SER A 312 29.10 14.99 0.16
N TYR A 313 29.71 13.87 0.54
CA TYR A 313 30.04 13.59 1.93
C TYR A 313 31.32 14.34 2.33
N VAL A 314 31.28 15.03 3.48
CA VAL A 314 32.40 15.81 4.03
C VAL A 314 32.88 15.28 5.39
N GLY A 315 32.34 14.15 5.84
CA GLY A 315 32.72 13.52 7.11
C GLY A 315 34.00 12.69 6.99
N LYS A 316 34.34 11.98 8.07
CA LYS A 316 35.59 11.23 8.20
C LYS A 316 35.44 9.72 7.99
N GLU A 317 34.22 9.21 7.84
CA GLU A 317 34.00 7.77 7.64
C GLU A 317 34.55 7.30 6.29
N ASN A 318 34.81 5.99 6.21
CA ASN A 318 35.34 5.37 5.00
C ASN A 318 34.32 5.40 3.84
N THR A 319 34.74 5.95 2.71
CA THR A 319 33.95 6.07 1.48
C THR A 319 34.47 5.20 0.33
N LYS A 320 35.38 4.25 0.61
CA LYS A 320 35.86 3.29 -0.39
C LYS A 320 34.67 2.52 -1.01
N PRO A 321 34.71 2.23 -2.32
CA PRO A 321 33.65 1.48 -2.98
C PRO A 321 33.35 0.15 -2.28
N ILE A 322 32.07 -0.13 -2.06
CA ILE A 322 31.59 -1.43 -1.58
C ILE A 322 31.68 -2.49 -2.69
N SER A 323 31.68 -3.77 -2.28
CA SER A 323 31.51 -4.86 -3.24
C SER A 323 30.08 -4.90 -3.77
N MET A 324 29.99 -5.04 -5.10
CA MET A 324 28.75 -5.18 -5.86
C MET A 324 28.49 -6.63 -6.28
N LYS A 325 29.16 -7.61 -5.65
CA LYS A 325 28.95 -9.02 -5.97
C LYS A 325 27.58 -9.47 -5.41
N PRO A 326 26.74 -10.14 -6.23
CA PRO A 326 25.47 -10.70 -5.75
C PRO A 326 25.67 -11.64 -4.56
N GLN A 327 24.83 -11.48 -3.53
CA GLN A 327 24.75 -12.32 -2.34
C GLN A 327 23.37 -12.96 -2.24
N VAL A 328 23.07 -13.86 -3.18
CA VAL A 328 21.80 -14.57 -3.26
C VAL A 328 21.80 -15.79 -2.32
N ASN A 329 20.88 -15.80 -1.35
CA ASN A 329 20.71 -16.92 -0.41
C ASN A 329 19.99 -18.12 -1.06
N GLU A 330 19.95 -19.27 -0.37
CA GLU A 330 19.36 -20.50 -0.93
C GLU A 330 17.86 -20.40 -1.22
N LEU A 331 17.09 -19.65 -0.41
CA LEU A 331 15.66 -19.46 -0.63
C LEU A 331 15.40 -18.59 -1.87
N ALA A 332 16.19 -17.54 -2.06
CA ALA A 332 16.14 -16.72 -3.27
C ALA A 332 16.58 -17.52 -4.51
N LYS A 333 17.61 -18.37 -4.40
CA LYS A 333 18.00 -19.29 -5.49
C LYS A 333 16.86 -20.25 -5.86
N LEU A 334 16.17 -20.82 -4.87
CA LEU A 334 15.00 -21.67 -5.10
C LEU A 334 13.87 -20.90 -5.79
N ARG A 335 13.57 -19.68 -5.32
CA ARG A 335 12.62 -18.79 -6.01
C ARG A 335 13.03 -18.58 -7.47
N HIS A 336 14.27 -18.21 -7.75
CA HIS A 336 14.78 -18.01 -9.12
C HIS A 336 14.65 -19.27 -9.99
N GLN A 337 14.88 -20.46 -9.43
CA GLN A 337 14.69 -21.72 -10.14
C GLN A 337 13.23 -21.92 -10.57
N LEU A 338 12.28 -21.60 -9.69
CA LEU A 338 10.85 -21.66 -10.00
C LEU A 338 10.44 -20.58 -11.00
N GLU A 339 10.97 -19.36 -10.86
CA GLU A 339 10.65 -18.23 -11.73
C GLU A 339 11.10 -18.44 -13.18
N LYS A 340 12.14 -19.25 -13.42
CA LYS A 340 12.55 -19.67 -14.77
C LYS A 340 11.46 -20.45 -15.50
N LEU A 341 10.51 -21.05 -14.77
CA LEU A 341 9.38 -21.80 -15.33
C LEU A 341 8.24 -20.89 -15.80
N HIS A 342 8.27 -19.58 -15.50
CA HIS A 342 7.16 -18.66 -15.82
C HIS A 342 7.06 -18.34 -17.32
N VAL A 343 8.17 -18.51 -18.07
CA VAL A 343 8.27 -18.16 -19.48
C VAL A 343 8.93 -19.30 -20.26
N GLY A 344 8.41 -19.58 -21.45
CA GLY A 344 8.83 -20.70 -22.29
C GLY A 344 7.99 -21.96 -22.06
N ASP A 345 8.30 -23.02 -22.80
CA ASP A 345 7.67 -24.33 -22.63
C ASP A 345 8.50 -25.19 -21.68
N HIS A 346 7.87 -25.63 -20.59
CA HIS A 346 8.51 -26.40 -19.52
C HIS A 346 7.65 -27.62 -19.20
N PRO A 347 7.84 -28.76 -19.90
CA PRO A 347 7.00 -29.95 -19.72
C PRO A 347 7.06 -30.53 -18.29
N LYS A 348 8.16 -30.29 -17.57
CA LYS A 348 8.35 -30.71 -16.17
C LYS A 348 7.95 -29.65 -15.13
N ALA A 349 7.36 -28.52 -15.53
CA ALA A 349 7.05 -27.44 -14.59
C ALA A 349 6.14 -27.89 -13.44
N LEU A 350 5.17 -28.77 -13.72
CA LEU A 350 4.28 -29.30 -12.69
C LEU A 350 5.07 -30.12 -11.66
N GLU A 351 5.96 -31.00 -12.09
CA GLU A 351 6.78 -31.84 -11.21
C GLU A 351 7.72 -30.99 -10.34
N LEU A 352 8.38 -30.00 -10.95
CA LEU A 352 9.35 -29.13 -10.26
C LEU A 352 8.67 -28.14 -9.29
N ALA A 353 7.51 -27.60 -9.65
CA ALA A 353 6.84 -26.58 -8.84
C ALA A 353 5.94 -27.16 -7.73
N TRP A 354 5.31 -28.32 -7.96
CA TRP A 354 4.32 -28.88 -7.03
C TRP A 354 4.80 -29.04 -5.57
N PRO A 355 6.06 -29.46 -5.29
CA PRO A 355 6.54 -29.56 -3.91
C PRO A 355 6.48 -28.24 -3.13
N HIS A 356 6.52 -27.10 -3.84
CA HIS A 356 6.68 -25.76 -3.27
C HIS A 356 5.39 -24.93 -3.20
N ILE A 357 4.24 -25.46 -3.67
CA ILE A 357 2.95 -24.72 -3.69
C ILE A 357 2.35 -24.45 -2.30
N GLY A 358 2.90 -25.04 -1.24
CA GLY A 358 2.57 -24.76 0.16
C GLY A 358 3.79 -24.37 0.99
N HIS A 359 4.86 -23.89 0.35
CA HIS A 359 6.06 -23.44 1.07
C HIS A 359 5.69 -22.27 2.01
N GLU A 360 6.29 -22.18 3.21
CA GLU A 360 5.96 -21.13 4.18
C GLU A 360 6.29 -19.72 3.65
N ASP A 361 7.47 -19.56 3.06
CA ASP A 361 7.85 -18.37 2.31
C ASP A 361 6.86 -18.09 1.16
N ARG A 362 6.17 -16.96 1.25
CA ARG A 362 5.11 -16.56 0.32
C ARG A 362 5.63 -16.35 -1.11
N PHE A 363 6.84 -15.85 -1.30
CA PHE A 363 7.39 -15.55 -2.63
C PHE A 363 7.84 -16.84 -3.34
N ILE A 364 8.38 -17.83 -2.62
CA ILE A 364 8.60 -19.18 -3.18
C ILE A 364 7.27 -19.83 -3.56
N ARG A 365 6.29 -19.80 -2.64
CA ARG A 365 4.96 -20.34 -2.90
C ARG A 365 4.30 -19.68 -4.12
N TRP A 366 4.42 -18.36 -4.23
CA TRP A 366 3.93 -17.58 -5.37
C TRP A 366 4.58 -18.04 -6.68
N ALA A 367 5.91 -18.12 -6.74
CA ALA A 367 6.63 -18.57 -7.93
C ALA A 367 6.20 -19.98 -8.36
N ALA A 368 6.06 -20.91 -7.42
CA ALA A 368 5.54 -22.24 -7.71
C ALA A 368 4.11 -22.21 -8.29
N LEU A 369 3.21 -21.41 -7.71
CA LEU A 369 1.84 -21.28 -8.19
C LEU A 369 1.73 -20.58 -9.55
N MET A 370 2.60 -19.60 -9.84
CA MET A 370 2.67 -18.96 -11.15
C MET A 370 3.13 -19.97 -12.21
N ALA A 371 4.16 -20.78 -11.91
CA ALA A 371 4.65 -21.81 -12.82
C ALA A 371 3.57 -22.82 -13.22
N ILE A 372 2.73 -23.30 -12.28
CA ILE A 372 1.66 -24.24 -12.61
C ILE A 372 0.51 -23.59 -13.40
N GLN A 373 0.20 -22.31 -13.15
CA GLN A 373 -0.88 -21.57 -13.84
C GLN A 373 -0.57 -21.31 -15.32
N ARG A 374 0.68 -21.49 -15.75
CA ARG A 374 1.07 -21.44 -17.18
C ARG A 374 0.68 -22.72 -17.94
N LEU A 375 0.45 -23.82 -17.23
CA LEU A 375 0.10 -25.09 -17.83
C LEU A 375 -1.40 -25.14 -18.13
N PRO A 376 -1.82 -25.83 -19.22
CA PRO A 376 -3.23 -26.12 -19.45
C PRO A 376 -3.88 -26.73 -18.20
N VAL A 377 -5.05 -26.20 -17.83
CA VAL A 377 -5.76 -26.54 -16.58
C VAL A 377 -5.94 -28.05 -16.43
N GLU A 378 -6.19 -28.77 -17.52
CA GLU A 378 -6.42 -30.20 -17.57
C GLU A 378 -5.23 -31.00 -17.02
N LYS A 379 -4.00 -30.48 -17.16
CA LYS A 379 -2.77 -31.16 -16.70
C LYS A 379 -2.65 -31.23 -15.18
N TRP A 380 -3.31 -30.33 -14.45
CA TRP A 380 -3.14 -30.20 -13.00
C TRP A 380 -4.46 -30.17 -12.21
N LEU A 381 -5.61 -30.00 -12.88
CA LEU A 381 -6.95 -30.02 -12.29
C LEU A 381 -7.16 -31.20 -11.32
N ASN A 382 -6.91 -32.43 -11.77
CA ASN A 382 -7.17 -33.62 -10.96
C ASN A 382 -6.25 -33.69 -9.73
N LYS A 383 -5.00 -33.22 -9.87
CA LYS A 383 -4.01 -33.22 -8.80
C LYS A 383 -4.39 -32.23 -7.69
N VAL A 384 -4.89 -31.04 -8.06
CA VAL A 384 -5.40 -30.05 -7.10
C VAL A 384 -6.62 -30.57 -6.36
N LEU A 385 -7.60 -31.10 -7.11
CA LEU A 385 -8.85 -31.56 -6.53
C LEU A 385 -8.68 -32.71 -5.53
N HIS A 386 -7.53 -33.40 -5.49
CA HIS A 386 -7.29 -34.54 -4.60
C HIS A 386 -5.98 -34.41 -3.81
N GLU A 387 -5.42 -33.20 -3.69
CA GLU A 387 -4.25 -32.95 -2.85
C GLU A 387 -4.60 -33.27 -1.38
N LYS A 388 -3.76 -34.06 -0.73
CA LYS A 388 -4.01 -34.59 0.62
C LYS A 388 -3.64 -33.57 1.70
N ASP A 389 -2.65 -32.73 1.40
CA ASP A 389 -2.28 -31.61 2.26
C ASP A 389 -3.29 -30.48 2.08
N PHE A 390 -4.10 -30.23 3.11
CA PHE A 390 -5.18 -29.25 3.05
C PHE A 390 -4.72 -27.80 2.90
N GLY A 391 -3.53 -27.45 3.41
CA GLY A 391 -2.92 -26.14 3.21
C GLY A 391 -2.53 -25.93 1.75
N LYS A 392 -1.77 -26.88 1.17
CA LYS A 392 -1.42 -26.91 -0.26
C LYS A 392 -2.65 -26.89 -1.15
N ARG A 393 -3.65 -27.72 -0.82
CA ARG A 393 -4.92 -27.81 -1.54
C ARG A 393 -5.63 -26.45 -1.57
N SER A 394 -5.66 -25.72 -0.45
CA SER A 394 -6.29 -24.40 -0.37
C SER A 394 -5.63 -23.39 -1.33
N TYR A 395 -4.30 -23.28 -1.32
CA TYR A 395 -3.57 -22.40 -2.24
C TYR A 395 -3.70 -22.81 -3.71
N ALA A 396 -3.65 -24.11 -3.98
CA ALA A 396 -3.74 -24.64 -5.34
C ALA A 396 -5.16 -24.50 -5.91
N LEU A 397 -6.20 -24.67 -5.09
CA LEU A 397 -7.60 -24.43 -5.49
C LEU A 397 -7.86 -22.95 -5.81
N LEU A 398 -7.24 -22.01 -5.08
CA LEU A 398 -7.32 -20.59 -5.42
C LEU A 398 -6.77 -20.32 -6.82
N SER A 399 -5.59 -20.86 -7.12
CA SER A 399 -4.95 -20.74 -8.43
C SER A 399 -5.79 -21.42 -9.52
N LEU A 400 -6.34 -22.61 -9.25
CA LEU A 400 -7.23 -23.32 -10.15
C LEU A 400 -8.49 -22.51 -10.46
N THR A 401 -9.07 -21.88 -9.45
CA THR A 401 -10.28 -21.07 -9.59
C THR A 401 -10.04 -19.88 -10.53
N LYS A 402 -8.90 -19.19 -10.39
CA LYS A 402 -8.54 -18.07 -11.26
C LYS A 402 -8.20 -18.52 -12.69
N ALA A 403 -7.52 -19.65 -12.84
CA ALA A 403 -7.14 -20.19 -14.16
C ALA A 403 -8.33 -20.77 -14.94
N ALA A 404 -9.30 -21.39 -14.25
CA ALA A 404 -10.43 -22.07 -14.87
C ALA A 404 -11.69 -21.20 -14.99
N GLY A 405 -11.71 -20.02 -14.37
CA GLY A 405 -12.87 -19.13 -14.33
C GLY A 405 -12.53 -17.69 -14.72
N ILE A 406 -13.48 -17.02 -15.37
CA ILE A 406 -13.31 -15.61 -15.81
C ILE A 406 -14.18 -14.73 -14.92
N ASP A 407 -13.60 -13.68 -14.35
CA ASP A 407 -14.32 -12.70 -13.54
C ASP A 407 -15.41 -12.02 -14.37
N PRO A 408 -16.64 -11.87 -13.85
CA PRO A 408 -17.74 -11.26 -14.58
C PRO A 408 -17.44 -9.89 -15.20
N LEU A 409 -16.59 -9.06 -14.59
CA LEU A 409 -16.21 -7.73 -15.10
C LEU A 409 -15.15 -7.80 -16.20
N HIS A 410 -14.52 -8.96 -16.40
CA HIS A 410 -13.51 -9.21 -17.44
C HIS A 410 -14.00 -10.13 -18.54
N ARG A 411 -15.25 -10.61 -18.45
CA ARG A 411 -15.86 -11.43 -19.50
C ARG A 411 -16.15 -10.58 -20.74
N LYS A 412 -15.79 -11.13 -21.90
CA LYS A 412 -16.17 -10.66 -23.23
C LYS A 412 -17.32 -11.51 -23.76
N GLU A 413 -18.06 -10.98 -24.72
CA GLU A 413 -19.14 -11.72 -25.40
C GLU A 413 -18.61 -12.99 -26.10
N THR A 414 -17.34 -13.00 -26.49
CA THR A 414 -16.66 -14.13 -27.13
C THR A 414 -16.21 -15.23 -26.16
N ASP A 415 -16.29 -14.99 -24.84
CA ASP A 415 -15.78 -15.94 -23.85
C ASP A 415 -16.72 -17.15 -23.65
N PRO A 416 -16.18 -18.37 -23.43
CA PRO A 416 -16.98 -19.56 -23.19
C PRO A 416 -17.91 -19.40 -21.98
N PRO A 417 -19.11 -20.02 -21.98
CA PRO A 417 -20.01 -20.00 -20.82
C PRO A 417 -19.33 -20.43 -19.52
N ILE A 418 -19.86 -19.98 -18.38
CA ILE A 418 -19.32 -20.33 -17.06
C ILE A 418 -19.32 -21.85 -16.88
N ASN A 419 -18.15 -22.43 -16.58
CA ASN A 419 -18.00 -23.87 -16.40
C ASN A 419 -18.46 -24.31 -15.00
N LEU A 420 -19.78 -24.44 -14.83
CA LEU A 420 -20.41 -24.86 -13.57
C LEU A 420 -19.95 -26.26 -13.11
N LYS A 421 -19.54 -27.14 -14.03
CA LYS A 421 -19.04 -28.48 -13.70
C LYS A 421 -17.72 -28.41 -12.94
N ILE A 422 -16.77 -27.57 -13.40
CA ILE A 422 -15.52 -27.33 -12.68
C ILE A 422 -15.78 -26.59 -11.37
N GLY A 423 -16.62 -25.55 -11.38
CA GLY A 423 -17.01 -24.81 -10.17
C GLY A 423 -17.56 -25.74 -9.08
N ASN A 424 -18.48 -26.65 -9.42
CA ASN A 424 -19.00 -27.63 -8.48
C ASN A 424 -17.93 -28.57 -7.93
N LYS A 425 -16.98 -29.05 -8.75
CA LYS A 425 -15.86 -29.87 -8.27
C LYS A 425 -14.96 -29.10 -7.29
N ILE A 426 -14.69 -27.83 -7.57
CA ILE A 426 -13.93 -26.95 -6.67
C ILE A 426 -14.68 -26.80 -5.33
N PHE A 427 -15.98 -26.50 -5.35
CA PHE A 427 -16.75 -26.38 -4.11
C PHE A 427 -16.78 -27.67 -3.28
N GLN A 428 -16.93 -28.84 -3.90
CA GLN A 428 -16.84 -30.12 -3.19
C GLN A 428 -15.45 -30.32 -2.59
N SER A 429 -14.41 -30.03 -3.36
CA SER A 429 -13.02 -30.11 -2.90
C SER A 429 -12.72 -29.20 -1.71
N LEU A 430 -13.33 -28.00 -1.64
CA LEU A 430 -13.20 -27.08 -0.50
C LEU A 430 -13.93 -27.60 0.75
N LEU A 431 -15.09 -28.26 0.57
CA LEU A 431 -15.89 -28.79 1.68
C LEU A 431 -15.21 -29.97 2.40
N GLU A 432 -14.25 -30.63 1.74
CA GLU A 432 -13.45 -31.71 2.33
C GLU A 432 -12.30 -31.20 3.21
N ILE A 433 -11.97 -29.91 3.14
CA ILE A 433 -10.84 -29.33 3.87
C ILE A 433 -11.21 -29.19 5.35
N ASP A 434 -10.42 -29.83 6.21
CA ASP A 434 -10.57 -29.73 7.67
C ASP A 434 -9.89 -28.46 8.20
N TRP A 435 -10.72 -27.50 8.64
CA TRP A 435 -10.28 -26.23 9.21
C TRP A 435 -9.24 -26.39 10.32
N LYS A 436 -9.39 -27.42 11.17
CA LYS A 436 -8.52 -27.61 12.35
C LYS A 436 -7.09 -28.00 11.99
N LYS A 437 -6.86 -28.44 10.75
CA LYS A 437 -5.53 -28.81 10.24
C LYS A 437 -4.82 -27.66 9.54
N LEU A 438 -5.47 -26.49 9.44
CA LEU A 438 -4.92 -25.33 8.77
C LEU A 438 -4.31 -24.34 9.76
N ASN A 439 -3.15 -23.78 9.43
CA ASN A 439 -2.65 -22.57 10.09
C ASN A 439 -3.42 -21.33 9.62
N SER A 440 -3.21 -20.18 10.27
CA SER A 440 -3.98 -18.95 9.98
C SER A 440 -3.85 -18.47 8.52
N SER A 441 -2.67 -18.63 7.89
CA SER A 441 -2.46 -18.25 6.48
C SER A 441 -3.18 -19.17 5.51
N GLU A 442 -3.33 -20.45 5.86
CA GLU A 442 -4.06 -21.44 5.06
C GLU A 442 -5.58 -21.33 5.25
N GLN A 443 -6.04 -21.02 6.46
CA GLN A 443 -7.45 -20.68 6.71
C GLN A 443 -7.88 -19.46 5.88
N ASN A 444 -7.02 -18.43 5.82
CA ASN A 444 -7.25 -17.28 4.95
C ASN A 444 -7.36 -17.71 3.48
N ALA A 445 -6.52 -18.64 3.03
CA ALA A 445 -6.59 -19.17 1.68
C ALA A 445 -7.87 -19.97 1.42
N LEU A 446 -8.34 -20.77 2.37
CA LEU A 446 -9.61 -21.50 2.25
C LEU A 446 -10.78 -20.54 2.06
N VAL A 447 -10.95 -19.56 2.95
CA VAL A 447 -12.07 -18.61 2.88
C VAL A 447 -11.97 -17.75 1.62
N ARG A 448 -10.77 -17.26 1.30
CA ARG A 448 -10.54 -16.51 0.05
C ARG A 448 -10.89 -17.34 -1.18
N THR A 449 -10.57 -18.62 -1.21
CA THR A 449 -10.89 -19.49 -2.35
C THR A 449 -12.40 -19.65 -2.52
N TYR A 450 -13.17 -19.77 -1.43
CA TYR A 450 -14.63 -19.74 -1.51
C TYR A 450 -15.13 -18.44 -2.15
N GLN A 451 -14.61 -17.28 -1.74
CA GLN A 451 -15.01 -15.99 -2.30
C GLN A 451 -14.73 -15.95 -3.81
N VAL A 452 -13.51 -16.26 -4.23
CA VAL A 452 -13.13 -16.22 -5.65
C VAL A 452 -13.93 -17.24 -6.47
N ALA A 453 -14.18 -18.44 -5.93
CA ALA A 453 -14.98 -19.44 -6.62
C ALA A 453 -16.42 -19.00 -6.83
N MET A 454 -17.04 -18.34 -5.85
CA MET A 454 -18.39 -17.78 -5.99
C MET A 454 -18.46 -16.62 -6.98
N VAL A 455 -17.40 -15.81 -7.10
CA VAL A 455 -17.32 -14.75 -8.11
C VAL A 455 -17.17 -15.33 -9.52
N ARG A 456 -16.25 -16.28 -9.70
CA ARG A 456 -15.88 -16.84 -11.01
C ARG A 456 -16.90 -17.84 -11.56
N PHE A 457 -17.54 -18.62 -10.68
CA PHE A 457 -18.47 -19.70 -11.06
C PHE A 457 -19.92 -19.45 -10.61
N GLY A 458 -20.19 -18.33 -9.94
CA GLY A 458 -21.50 -18.00 -9.41
C GLY A 458 -21.79 -18.62 -8.04
N LYS A 459 -22.88 -18.17 -7.42
CA LYS A 459 -23.35 -18.71 -6.13
C LYS A 459 -23.72 -20.19 -6.29
N PRO A 460 -23.18 -21.11 -5.45
CA PRO A 460 -23.44 -22.53 -5.60
C PRO A 460 -24.84 -22.92 -5.15
N SER A 461 -25.21 -24.19 -5.34
CA SER A 461 -26.52 -24.73 -4.95
C SER A 461 -26.81 -24.54 -3.46
N ALA A 462 -28.09 -24.47 -3.08
CA ALA A 462 -28.51 -24.30 -1.68
C ALA A 462 -27.90 -25.37 -0.74
N GLN A 463 -27.70 -26.60 -1.23
CA GLN A 463 -27.06 -27.67 -0.46
C GLN A 463 -25.58 -27.37 -0.20
N ILE A 464 -24.83 -26.90 -1.20
CA ILE A 464 -23.43 -26.50 -1.03
C ILE A 464 -23.35 -25.29 -0.10
N VAL A 465 -24.21 -24.28 -0.30
CA VAL A 465 -24.30 -23.12 0.59
C VAL A 465 -24.49 -23.54 2.05
N LYS A 466 -25.45 -24.44 2.33
CA LYS A 466 -25.70 -24.94 3.69
C LYS A 466 -24.45 -25.60 4.29
N LYS A 467 -23.73 -26.41 3.50
CA LYS A 467 -22.49 -27.07 3.96
C LYS A 467 -21.35 -26.07 4.18
N THR A 468 -21.18 -25.10 3.29
CA THR A 468 -20.17 -24.03 3.44
C THR A 468 -20.45 -23.18 4.68
N VAL A 469 -21.70 -22.80 4.93
CA VAL A 469 -22.07 -22.09 6.16
C VAL A 469 -21.77 -22.93 7.39
N ALA A 470 -22.08 -24.23 7.37
CA ALA A 470 -21.78 -25.13 8.49
C ALA A 470 -20.27 -25.29 8.75
N GLN A 471 -19.43 -25.19 7.71
CA GLN A 471 -17.97 -25.22 7.84
C GLN A 471 -17.41 -23.90 8.38
N LEU A 472 -17.94 -22.74 7.95
CA LEU A 472 -17.33 -21.43 8.23
C LEU A 472 -17.93 -20.68 9.42
N ASP A 473 -19.25 -20.74 9.63
CA ASP A 473 -19.93 -19.98 10.72
C ASP A 473 -19.42 -20.28 12.14
N PRO A 474 -19.03 -21.53 12.49
CA PRO A 474 -18.46 -21.82 13.81
C PRO A 474 -17.16 -21.07 14.13
N HIS A 475 -16.46 -20.58 13.11
CA HIS A 475 -15.21 -19.83 13.23
C HIS A 475 -15.42 -18.31 13.20
N PHE A 476 -16.67 -17.84 13.08
CA PHE A 476 -17.04 -16.44 13.15
C PHE A 476 -17.74 -16.14 14.49
N PRO A 477 -17.26 -15.21 15.34
CA PRO A 477 -16.07 -14.38 15.14
C PRO A 477 -14.76 -15.12 15.42
N ASP A 478 -13.73 -14.76 14.66
CA ASP A 478 -12.33 -15.15 14.86
C ASP A 478 -11.60 -14.16 15.80
N LYS A 479 -10.38 -14.47 16.22
CA LYS A 479 -9.53 -13.56 17.01
C LYS A 479 -8.92 -12.42 16.17
N SER A 480 -8.65 -12.67 14.88
CA SER A 480 -8.04 -11.71 13.98
C SER A 480 -9.08 -10.85 13.25
N PHE A 481 -8.72 -9.60 12.94
CA PHE A 481 -9.60 -8.72 12.17
C PHE A 481 -9.73 -9.20 10.72
N GLU A 482 -8.62 -9.65 10.14
CA GLU A 482 -8.47 -10.11 8.76
C GLU A 482 -9.36 -11.31 8.46
N MET A 483 -9.38 -12.31 9.35
CA MET A 483 -10.29 -13.45 9.21
C MET A 483 -11.74 -13.04 9.40
N ASN A 484 -12.03 -12.18 10.38
CA ASN A 484 -13.38 -11.66 10.60
C ASN A 484 -13.90 -10.86 9.39
N TRP A 485 -13.04 -10.12 8.69
CA TRP A 485 -13.37 -9.48 7.42
C TRP A 485 -13.85 -10.53 6.43
N LEU A 486 -13.01 -11.51 6.11
CA LEU A 486 -13.31 -12.55 5.13
C LEU A 486 -14.59 -13.33 5.48
N LEU A 487 -14.73 -13.74 6.74
CA LEU A 487 -15.89 -14.49 7.21
C LEU A 487 -17.17 -13.65 7.18
N CYS A 488 -17.12 -12.39 7.61
CA CYS A 488 -18.30 -11.52 7.60
C CYS A 488 -18.79 -11.28 6.16
N GLU A 489 -17.90 -10.96 5.22
CA GLU A 489 -18.27 -10.80 3.80
C GLU A 489 -18.86 -12.10 3.23
N THR A 490 -18.21 -13.24 3.49
CA THR A 490 -18.60 -14.54 2.92
C THR A 490 -19.95 -15.00 3.48
N LEU A 491 -20.13 -14.95 4.80
CA LEU A 491 -21.36 -15.36 5.47
C LEU A 491 -22.52 -14.39 5.21
N ALA A 492 -22.23 -13.10 4.97
CA ALA A 492 -23.23 -12.14 4.53
C ALA A 492 -23.73 -12.47 3.13
N PHE A 493 -22.83 -12.72 2.17
CA PHE A 493 -23.19 -13.12 0.81
C PHE A 493 -23.96 -14.45 0.76
N LEU A 494 -23.61 -15.39 1.64
CA LEU A 494 -24.30 -16.68 1.78
C LEU A 494 -25.63 -16.57 2.53
N GLU A 495 -25.99 -15.41 3.09
CA GLU A 495 -27.19 -15.17 3.88
C GLU A 495 -27.29 -16.09 5.12
N ALA A 496 -26.16 -16.34 5.79
CA ALA A 496 -26.14 -17.18 6.98
C ALA A 496 -26.94 -16.53 8.14
N PRO A 497 -27.73 -17.31 8.89
CA PRO A 497 -28.76 -16.78 9.79
C PRO A 497 -28.22 -15.98 10.97
N ASN A 498 -26.99 -16.28 11.43
CA ASN A 498 -26.40 -15.66 12.62
C ASN A 498 -25.47 -14.46 12.28
N THR A 499 -25.26 -14.18 10.99
CA THR A 499 -24.28 -13.17 10.54
C THR A 499 -24.60 -11.77 11.07
N ALA A 500 -25.87 -11.36 11.03
CA ALA A 500 -26.28 -10.04 11.52
C ALA A 500 -25.96 -9.86 13.01
N GLN A 501 -26.27 -10.86 13.86
CA GLN A 501 -26.00 -10.78 15.29
C GLN A 501 -24.49 -10.70 15.59
N LYS A 502 -23.70 -11.59 14.99
CA LYS A 502 -22.25 -11.65 15.18
C LYS A 502 -21.55 -10.40 14.63
N GLY A 503 -21.93 -9.98 13.42
CA GLY A 503 -21.37 -8.80 12.76
C GLY A 503 -21.69 -7.50 13.51
N ILE A 504 -22.90 -7.32 14.04
CA ILE A 504 -23.24 -6.16 14.87
C ILE A 504 -22.50 -6.17 16.21
N SER A 505 -22.27 -7.35 16.79
CA SER A 505 -21.42 -7.47 17.99
C SER A 505 -20.00 -7.00 17.70
N LEU A 506 -19.40 -7.45 16.59
CA LEU A 506 -18.08 -6.99 16.14
C LEU A 506 -18.07 -5.49 15.84
N LEU A 507 -19.06 -4.97 15.12
CA LEU A 507 -19.20 -3.53 14.83
C LEU A 507 -19.20 -2.68 16.11
N LYS A 508 -19.88 -3.13 17.16
CA LYS A 508 -19.96 -2.38 18.43
C LYS A 508 -18.67 -2.43 19.23
N ASN A 509 -17.97 -3.57 19.20
CA ASN A 509 -16.79 -3.82 20.02
C ASN A 509 -15.48 -3.47 19.32
N ALA A 510 -15.52 -3.23 18.01
CA ALA A 510 -14.39 -2.82 17.20
C ALA A 510 -13.75 -1.54 17.73
N THR A 511 -12.43 -1.59 17.89
CA THR A 511 -11.66 -0.54 18.56
C THR A 511 -11.41 0.66 17.66
N THR A 512 -11.36 0.45 16.34
CA THR A 512 -11.06 1.52 15.37
C THR A 512 -12.20 1.72 14.37
N GLN A 513 -12.25 2.91 13.77
CA GLN A 513 -13.28 3.23 12.78
C GLN A 513 -13.14 2.39 11.50
N GLU A 514 -11.92 1.99 11.12
CA GLU A 514 -11.67 1.14 9.97
C GLU A 514 -12.36 -0.22 10.18
N GLU A 515 -12.14 -0.86 11.32
CA GLU A 515 -12.80 -2.15 11.61
C GLU A 515 -14.32 -2.02 11.60
N GLN A 516 -14.85 -0.97 12.23
CA GLN A 516 -16.28 -0.69 12.23
C GLN A 516 -16.83 -0.49 10.81
N MET A 517 -16.12 0.29 10.00
CA MET A 517 -16.50 0.55 8.62
C MET A 517 -16.50 -0.73 7.80
N GLU A 518 -15.56 -1.64 8.03
CA GLU A 518 -15.51 -2.92 7.33
C GLU A 518 -16.67 -3.83 7.72
N TYR A 519 -16.99 -3.96 9.02
CA TYR A 519 -18.14 -4.77 9.44
C TYR A 519 -19.46 -4.19 8.94
N ALA A 520 -19.61 -2.87 8.97
CA ALA A 520 -20.75 -2.19 8.35
C ALA A 520 -20.80 -2.50 6.84
N ARG A 521 -19.69 -2.30 6.12
CA ARG A 521 -19.58 -2.61 4.69
C ARG A 521 -19.97 -4.06 4.41
N SER A 522 -19.44 -5.03 5.15
CA SER A 522 -19.72 -6.45 4.97
C SER A 522 -21.21 -6.79 5.14
N LEU A 523 -21.88 -6.17 6.11
CA LEU A 523 -23.30 -6.41 6.43
C LEU A 523 -24.30 -5.70 5.50
N ARG A 524 -23.86 -4.71 4.71
CA ARG A 524 -24.76 -3.76 4.03
C ARG A 524 -25.74 -4.40 3.03
N THR A 525 -25.42 -5.58 2.48
CA THR A 525 -26.29 -6.28 1.54
C THR A 525 -27.03 -7.47 2.16
N LEU A 526 -26.74 -7.83 3.41
CA LEU A 526 -27.35 -8.96 4.11
C LEU A 526 -28.84 -8.71 4.34
N LYS A 527 -29.69 -9.68 3.98
CA LYS A 527 -31.15 -9.57 4.13
C LYS A 527 -31.69 -10.43 5.27
N ASN A 528 -31.05 -11.57 5.55
CA ASN A 528 -31.51 -12.52 6.56
C ASN A 528 -30.86 -12.30 7.93
N GLY A 529 -31.47 -12.85 8.99
CA GLY A 529 -30.93 -12.83 10.35
C GLY A 529 -31.13 -11.51 11.12
N TRP A 530 -31.77 -10.51 10.51
CA TRP A 530 -32.04 -9.23 11.16
C TRP A 530 -33.23 -9.28 12.12
N THR A 531 -33.07 -8.61 13.25
CA THR A 531 -34.18 -8.22 14.13
C THR A 531 -34.30 -6.70 14.11
N HIS A 532 -35.46 -6.16 14.51
CA HIS A 532 -35.64 -4.71 14.65
C HIS A 532 -34.51 -4.08 15.49
N LYS A 533 -34.16 -4.71 16.62
CA LYS A 533 -33.07 -4.25 17.50
C LYS A 533 -31.72 -4.19 16.78
N LEU A 534 -31.37 -5.21 15.99
CA LEU A 534 -30.11 -5.24 15.25
C LEU A 534 -30.07 -4.17 14.15
N ARG A 535 -31.17 -3.96 13.41
CA ARG A 535 -31.27 -2.88 12.42
C ARG A 535 -31.16 -1.51 13.08
N THR A 536 -31.85 -1.28 14.19
CA THR A 536 -31.73 -0.03 14.95
C THR A 536 -30.29 0.23 15.40
N GLN A 537 -29.59 -0.80 15.89
CA GLN A 537 -28.16 -0.68 16.25
C GLN A 537 -27.31 -0.32 15.03
N TYR A 538 -27.54 -0.97 13.89
CA TYR A 538 -26.81 -0.71 12.66
C TYR A 538 -27.03 0.71 12.13
N PHE A 539 -28.27 1.19 12.11
CA PHE A 539 -28.56 2.55 11.60
C PHE A 539 -28.14 3.67 12.56
N ASN A 540 -28.14 3.42 13.87
CA ASN A 540 -27.54 4.34 14.84
C ASN A 540 -26.02 4.48 14.66
N TRP A 541 -25.33 3.43 14.23
CA TRP A 541 -23.90 3.50 13.94
C TRP A 541 -23.59 4.56 12.88
N PHE A 542 -24.40 4.72 11.83
CA PHE A 542 -24.18 5.77 10.83
C PHE A 542 -24.30 7.19 11.41
N LEU A 543 -25.13 7.40 12.44
CA LEU A 543 -25.20 8.69 13.12
C LEU A 543 -23.88 9.00 13.86
N LYS A 544 -23.28 7.98 14.46
CA LYS A 544 -21.93 8.09 15.06
C LYS A 544 -20.86 8.30 13.98
N ALA A 545 -20.90 7.51 12.91
CA ALA A 545 -19.92 7.52 11.83
C ALA A 545 -19.86 8.84 11.06
N ALA A 546 -20.91 9.68 11.12
CA ALA A 546 -20.87 11.04 10.59
C ALA A 546 -19.78 11.92 11.23
N ASN A 547 -19.32 11.57 12.42
CA ASN A 547 -18.22 12.25 13.12
C ASN A 547 -16.85 11.61 12.88
N TYR A 548 -16.77 10.50 12.14
CA TYR A 548 -15.49 9.93 11.74
C TYR A 548 -14.81 10.80 10.68
N ARG A 549 -13.48 10.71 10.64
CA ARG A 549 -12.63 11.50 9.76
C ARG A 549 -11.72 10.57 8.98
N GLY A 550 -11.34 11.00 7.79
CA GLY A 550 -10.51 10.19 6.91
C GLY A 550 -10.25 10.87 5.58
N GLY A 551 -9.85 10.05 4.64
CA GLY A 551 -9.55 10.37 3.25
C GLY A 551 -10.51 11.30 2.55
N ALA A 552 -10.07 11.82 1.40
CA ALA A 552 -10.87 12.69 0.56
C ALA A 552 -12.26 12.09 0.24
N SER A 553 -12.31 10.78 0.01
CA SER A 553 -13.52 10.02 -0.32
C SER A 553 -14.22 9.36 0.88
N PHE A 554 -13.72 9.54 2.11
CA PHE A 554 -14.21 8.83 3.30
C PHE A 554 -15.73 8.95 3.52
N THR A 555 -16.25 10.18 3.58
CA THR A 555 -17.69 10.43 3.79
C THR A 555 -18.55 9.80 2.69
N LYS A 556 -18.05 9.77 1.45
CA LYS A 556 -18.75 9.15 0.32
C LYS A 556 -18.83 7.63 0.45
N PHE A 557 -17.80 6.99 0.99
CA PHE A 557 -17.87 5.56 1.27
C PHE A 557 -18.87 5.24 2.38
N ILE A 558 -18.96 6.05 3.44
CA ILE A 558 -20.00 5.89 4.47
C ILE A 558 -21.41 6.05 3.87
N GLU A 559 -21.58 7.02 2.97
CA GLU A 559 -22.82 7.23 2.22
C GLU A 559 -23.17 6.00 1.37
N PHE A 560 -22.22 5.45 0.60
CA PHE A 560 -22.44 4.24 -0.19
C PHE A 560 -22.84 3.04 0.68
N ILE A 561 -22.16 2.83 1.81
CA ILE A 561 -22.50 1.75 2.75
C ILE A 561 -23.92 1.95 3.30
N ARG A 562 -24.31 3.19 3.65
CA ARG A 562 -25.66 3.50 4.12
C ARG A 562 -26.70 3.24 3.05
N ASN A 563 -26.44 3.67 1.82
CA ASN A 563 -27.38 3.52 0.71
C ASN A 563 -27.65 2.04 0.40
N ASP A 564 -26.61 1.21 0.33
CA ASP A 564 -26.76 -0.23 0.18
C ASP A 564 -27.53 -0.85 1.36
N ALA A 565 -27.22 -0.42 2.59
CA ALA A 565 -27.91 -0.90 3.79
C ALA A 565 -29.40 -0.54 3.78
N VAL A 566 -29.78 0.66 3.38
CA VAL A 566 -31.19 1.07 3.22
C VAL A 566 -31.86 0.25 2.11
N ALA A 567 -31.19 0.04 0.98
CA ALA A 567 -31.71 -0.78 -0.11
C ALA A 567 -31.92 -2.25 0.26
N SER A 568 -31.20 -2.75 1.28
CA SER A 568 -31.39 -4.10 1.82
C SER A 568 -32.64 -4.28 2.70
N LEU A 569 -33.31 -3.18 3.10
CA LEU A 569 -34.48 -3.22 3.98
C LEU A 569 -35.73 -3.70 3.26
N SER A 570 -36.51 -4.55 3.92
CA SER A 570 -37.88 -4.84 3.51
C SER A 570 -38.78 -3.60 3.64
N SER A 571 -39.90 -3.56 2.91
CA SER A 571 -40.86 -2.46 2.99
C SER A 571 -41.42 -2.23 4.40
N LYS A 572 -41.48 -3.28 5.23
CA LYS A 572 -41.88 -3.17 6.64
C LYS A 572 -40.80 -2.48 7.46
N GLU A 573 -39.56 -2.93 7.38
CA GLU A 573 -38.44 -2.31 8.12
C GLU A 573 -38.25 -0.84 7.73
N GLN A 574 -38.43 -0.48 6.45
CA GLN A 574 -38.36 0.92 6.02
C GLN A 574 -39.39 1.81 6.72
N LYS A 575 -40.62 1.31 6.91
CA LYS A 575 -41.67 2.03 7.65
C LYS A 575 -41.34 2.10 9.14
N ASP A 576 -40.99 0.98 9.75
CA ASP A 576 -40.69 0.89 11.19
C ASP A 576 -39.49 1.78 11.58
N LEU A 577 -38.49 1.91 10.69
CA LEU A 577 -37.28 2.69 10.94
C LEU A 577 -37.32 4.11 10.34
N ALA A 578 -38.42 4.54 9.72
CA ALA A 578 -38.48 5.80 8.98
C ALA A 578 -37.99 7.02 9.77
N SER A 579 -38.36 7.12 11.06
CA SER A 579 -37.88 8.18 11.96
C SER A 579 -36.35 8.18 12.11
N LEU A 580 -35.75 6.99 12.29
CA LEU A 580 -34.30 6.85 12.42
C LEU A 580 -33.57 7.09 11.09
N LEU A 581 -34.14 6.64 9.97
CA LEU A 581 -33.56 6.83 8.64
C LEU A 581 -33.49 8.30 8.24
N ASN A 582 -34.49 9.10 8.65
CA ASN A 582 -34.57 10.54 8.41
C ASN A 582 -33.82 11.38 9.45
N LYS A 583 -33.35 10.78 10.55
CA LYS A 583 -32.62 11.49 11.60
C LYS A 583 -31.27 11.99 11.08
N LYS A 584 -31.02 13.28 11.24
CA LYS A 584 -29.71 13.90 10.97
C LYS A 584 -28.75 13.62 12.12
N ALA A 585 -27.49 13.35 11.79
CA ALA A 585 -26.43 13.21 12.79
C ALA A 585 -26.09 14.58 13.39
N GLU A 586 -25.83 14.60 14.69
CA GLU A 586 -25.21 15.74 15.36
C GLU A 586 -23.73 15.79 14.98
N ILE A 587 -23.26 16.94 14.52
CA ILE A 587 -21.85 17.15 14.12
C ILE A 587 -21.10 17.74 15.30
N LYS A 588 -20.04 17.05 15.72
CA LYS A 588 -19.20 17.42 16.86
C LYS A 588 -17.87 18.00 16.37
N SER A 589 -17.33 18.93 17.15
CA SER A 589 -15.96 19.43 16.97
C SER A 589 -14.93 18.35 17.32
N PRO A 590 -13.69 18.44 16.80
CA PRO A 590 -12.61 17.53 17.17
C PRO A 590 -12.35 17.46 18.68
N ALA A 591 -12.46 18.60 19.38
CA ALA A 591 -12.30 18.67 20.83
C ALA A 591 -13.37 17.87 21.57
N GLU A 592 -14.63 17.95 21.13
CA GLU A 592 -15.72 17.15 21.69
C GLU A 592 -15.55 15.66 21.41
N VAL A 593 -15.11 15.28 20.20
CA VAL A 593 -14.81 13.87 19.86
C VAL A 593 -13.68 13.32 20.74
N MET A 594 -12.62 14.11 20.96
CA MET A 594 -11.53 13.74 21.85
C MET A 594 -11.99 13.64 23.31
N ALA A 595 -12.79 14.60 23.77
CA ALA A 595 -13.36 14.58 25.10
C ALA A 595 -14.25 13.34 25.31
N GLU A 596 -15.04 12.93 24.31
CA GLU A 596 -15.83 11.70 24.35
C GLU A 596 -14.98 10.43 24.35
N ALA A 597 -13.88 10.39 23.59
CA ALA A 597 -12.94 9.27 23.61
C ALA A 597 -12.28 9.09 24.98
N MET A 598 -12.13 10.19 25.73
CA MET A 598 -11.58 10.22 27.09
C MET A 598 -12.68 10.16 28.18
N ALA A 599 -13.95 10.28 27.81
CA ALA A 599 -15.07 10.36 28.75
C ALA A 599 -15.22 9.05 29.54
N GLY A 600 -15.42 9.16 30.85
CA GLY A 600 -15.53 8.01 31.75
C GLY A 600 -14.19 7.51 32.29
N ARG A 601 -13.07 8.13 31.91
CA ARG A 601 -11.77 7.88 32.54
C ARG A 601 -11.54 8.84 33.69
N THR A 602 -11.15 8.30 34.83
CA THR A 602 -10.78 9.09 36.01
C THR A 602 -9.30 9.42 35.97
N PHE A 603 -8.94 10.56 36.54
CA PHE A 603 -7.54 10.85 36.83
C PHE A 603 -6.98 9.77 37.76
N VAL A 604 -5.89 9.12 37.36
CA VAL A 604 -5.20 8.10 38.15
C VAL A 604 -4.04 8.75 38.90
N LYS A 605 -3.06 9.26 38.16
CA LYS A 605 -1.83 9.82 38.74
C LYS A 605 -1.09 10.68 37.72
N ASN A 606 -0.43 11.74 38.17
CA ASN A 606 0.57 12.44 37.36
C ASN A 606 1.91 11.67 37.44
N TRP A 607 2.08 10.69 36.54
CA TRP A 607 3.23 9.79 36.53
C TRP A 607 4.55 10.54 36.32
N LYS A 608 5.64 10.02 36.88
CA LYS A 608 7.00 10.53 36.66
C LYS A 608 7.78 9.59 35.74
N LEU A 609 8.58 10.15 34.82
CA LEU A 609 9.36 9.33 33.88
C LEU A 609 10.25 8.32 34.61
N ALA A 610 10.97 8.74 35.65
CA ALA A 610 11.83 7.85 36.42
C ALA A 610 11.07 6.66 37.04
N GLU A 611 9.81 6.86 37.43
CA GLU A 611 8.96 5.79 37.97
C GLU A 611 8.58 4.78 36.88
N LEU A 612 8.03 5.25 35.74
CA LEU A 612 7.61 4.38 34.64
C LEU A 612 8.80 3.68 33.97
N SER A 613 9.93 4.38 33.83
CA SER A 613 11.17 3.83 33.28
C SER A 613 11.76 2.73 34.16
N LYS A 614 11.69 2.87 35.50
CA LYS A 614 12.10 1.80 36.41
C LYS A 614 11.23 0.55 36.21
N LEU A 615 9.93 0.74 36.00
CA LEU A 615 9.00 -0.37 35.78
C LEU A 615 9.23 -1.09 34.46
N SER A 616 9.48 -0.36 33.37
CA SER A 616 9.74 -0.95 32.06
C SER A 616 11.14 -1.57 31.93
N SER A 617 12.09 -1.16 32.78
CA SER A 617 13.47 -1.70 32.79
C SER A 617 13.56 -3.18 33.16
N GLY A 618 12.57 -3.73 33.87
CA GLY A 618 12.46 -5.16 34.17
C GLY A 618 12.05 -6.03 32.98
N GLY A 619 11.82 -5.43 31.80
CA GLY A 619 11.29 -6.10 30.61
C GLY A 619 9.75 -6.07 30.56
N LEU A 620 9.21 -6.19 29.35
CA LEU A 620 7.76 -6.14 29.07
C LEU A 620 7.18 -7.55 28.86
N LYS A 621 7.56 -8.53 29.67
CA LYS A 621 7.01 -9.90 29.60
C LYS A 621 5.67 -10.02 30.32
N GLY A 622 4.86 -11.02 29.92
CA GLY A 622 3.56 -11.30 30.53
C GLY A 622 2.53 -10.17 30.38
N ARG A 623 2.64 -9.37 29.33
CA ARG A 623 1.76 -8.21 29.08
C ARG A 623 0.47 -8.64 28.39
N ASN A 624 -0.56 -7.81 28.45
CA ASN A 624 -1.84 -8.10 27.83
C ASN A 624 -2.04 -7.31 26.52
N PHE A 625 -2.02 -8.03 25.40
CA PHE A 625 -2.20 -7.44 24.06
C PHE A 625 -3.51 -6.66 23.91
N VAL A 626 -4.62 -7.24 24.38
CA VAL A 626 -5.97 -6.65 24.24
C VAL A 626 -6.08 -5.37 25.07
N SER A 627 -5.54 -5.38 26.28
CA SER A 627 -5.43 -4.22 27.15
C SER A 627 -4.60 -3.11 26.49
N GLY A 628 -3.39 -3.41 26.03
CA GLY A 628 -2.50 -2.45 25.39
C GLY A 628 -3.12 -1.81 24.14
N ARG A 629 -3.78 -2.61 23.31
CA ARG A 629 -4.54 -2.14 22.15
C ARG A 629 -5.68 -1.21 22.54
N LYS A 630 -6.44 -1.55 23.59
CA LYS A 630 -7.51 -0.72 24.13
C LYS A 630 -6.95 0.61 24.66
N MET A 631 -5.81 0.58 25.35
CA MET A 631 -5.15 1.78 25.86
C MET A 631 -4.63 2.69 24.76
N PHE A 632 -4.13 2.12 23.65
CA PHE A 632 -3.72 2.91 22.50
C PHE A 632 -4.88 3.71 21.91
N ALA A 633 -6.06 3.08 21.79
CA ALA A 633 -7.25 3.76 21.31
C ALA A 633 -7.77 4.81 22.28
N ALA A 634 -7.89 4.43 23.54
CA ALA A 634 -8.48 5.28 24.55
C ALA A 634 -7.52 6.40 25.01
N GLY A 635 -6.21 6.27 24.78
CA GLY A 635 -5.24 7.37 24.88
C GLY A 635 -5.27 8.34 23.69
N GLY A 636 -6.18 8.13 22.72
CA GLY A 636 -6.31 8.98 21.54
C GLY A 636 -5.18 8.79 20.51
N CYS A 637 -4.30 7.79 20.67
CA CYS A 637 -3.15 7.62 19.79
C CYS A 637 -3.56 7.39 18.34
N TYR A 638 -4.65 6.64 18.08
CA TYR A 638 -5.20 6.45 16.73
C TYR A 638 -5.70 7.74 16.06
N ALA A 639 -5.95 8.83 16.80
CA ALA A 639 -6.38 10.08 16.20
C ALA A 639 -5.27 10.73 15.37
N CYS A 640 -4.01 10.55 15.78
CA CYS A 640 -2.85 11.16 15.14
C CYS A 640 -1.92 10.15 14.48
N HIS A 641 -1.71 8.99 15.12
CA HIS A 641 -0.71 8.01 14.72
C HIS A 641 -1.30 6.84 13.96
N ARG A 642 -0.54 6.38 12.96
CA ARG A 642 -0.78 5.11 12.31
C ARG A 642 -0.22 3.95 13.11
N PHE A 643 -0.93 2.84 13.06
CA PHE A 643 -0.50 1.56 13.59
C PHE A 643 -1.09 0.42 12.74
N GLY A 644 -0.25 -0.28 12.02
CA GLY A 644 -0.63 -1.08 10.86
C GLY A 644 -1.41 -0.23 9.85
N ASN A 645 -2.58 -0.71 9.43
CA ASN A 645 -3.47 -0.01 8.50
C ASN A 645 -4.54 0.88 9.17
N LYS A 646 -4.37 1.19 10.46
CA LYS A 646 -5.37 1.92 11.27
C LYS A 646 -4.79 3.23 11.80
N GLY A 647 -5.66 4.20 12.05
CA GLY A 647 -5.29 5.47 12.68
C GLY A 647 -4.97 6.61 11.72
N GLY A 648 -4.85 7.81 12.28
CA GLY A 648 -4.63 9.07 11.57
C GLY A 648 -3.21 9.25 11.07
N MET A 649 -2.98 10.31 10.31
CA MET A 649 -1.76 10.51 9.54
C MET A 649 -1.00 11.79 9.91
N ASN A 650 -1.28 12.32 11.09
CA ASN A 650 -0.77 13.61 11.58
C ASN A 650 0.39 13.46 12.56
N GLY A 651 0.68 12.23 12.98
CA GLY A 651 1.87 11.85 13.74
C GLY A 651 2.59 10.68 13.07
N PRO A 652 3.81 10.37 13.53
CA PRO A 652 4.59 9.24 13.04
C PRO A 652 3.82 7.92 13.05
N ASP A 653 4.03 7.09 12.03
CA ASP A 653 3.62 5.69 12.06
C ASP A 653 4.38 4.98 13.19
N LEU A 654 3.63 4.38 14.12
CA LEU A 654 4.15 3.74 15.32
C LEU A 654 4.33 2.23 15.17
N THR A 655 3.97 1.62 14.04
CA THR A 655 4.07 0.16 13.81
C THR A 655 5.50 -0.36 14.00
N GLY A 656 6.49 0.37 13.48
CA GLY A 656 7.91 -0.01 13.57
C GLY A 656 8.64 0.58 14.79
N SER A 657 7.93 0.92 15.87
CA SER A 657 8.55 1.64 17.00
C SER A 657 9.54 0.79 17.80
N GLY A 658 9.31 -0.54 17.92
CA GLY A 658 10.19 -1.45 18.66
C GLY A 658 11.61 -1.55 18.10
N GLY A 659 11.80 -1.31 16.81
CA GLY A 659 13.14 -1.25 16.19
C GLY A 659 13.85 0.10 16.36
N ARG A 660 13.16 1.12 16.88
CA ARG A 660 13.65 2.51 16.96
C ARG A 660 13.83 3.01 18.39
N TYR A 661 12.98 2.60 19.31
CA TYR A 661 12.93 3.13 20.67
C TYR A 661 13.06 2.02 21.71
N SER A 662 13.81 2.30 22.78
CA SER A 662 13.67 1.53 24.01
C SER A 662 12.35 1.88 24.72
N PRO A 663 11.89 1.07 25.70
CA PRO A 663 10.74 1.43 26.53
C PRO A 663 10.89 2.78 27.24
N HIS A 664 12.11 3.12 27.67
CA HIS A 664 12.41 4.42 28.29
C HIS A 664 12.19 5.55 27.28
N ASP A 665 12.77 5.44 26.09
CA ASP A 665 12.72 6.50 25.07
C ASP A 665 11.28 6.74 24.62
N LEU A 666 10.51 5.66 24.42
CA LEU A 666 9.10 5.77 24.04
C LEU A 666 8.27 6.47 25.14
N LEU A 667 8.50 6.15 26.42
CA LEU A 667 7.85 6.84 27.54
C LEU A 667 8.19 8.34 27.56
N GLU A 668 9.46 8.68 27.35
CA GLU A 668 9.90 10.05 27.32
C GLU A 668 9.20 10.85 26.21
N GLN A 669 9.09 10.27 25.01
CA GLN A 669 8.39 10.88 23.87
C GLN A 669 6.89 11.07 24.15
N ILE A 670 6.23 10.13 24.83
CA ILE A 670 4.80 10.25 25.19
C ILE A 670 4.57 11.31 26.26
N MET A 671 5.44 11.36 27.27
CA MET A 671 5.29 12.28 28.42
C MET A 671 5.71 13.70 28.08
N TYR A 672 6.71 13.87 27.22
CA TYR A 672 7.29 15.16 26.85
C TYR A 672 7.32 15.33 25.32
N PRO A 673 6.16 15.36 24.66
CA PRO A 673 6.08 15.31 23.20
C PRO A 673 6.67 16.53 22.48
N SER A 674 6.93 17.63 23.19
CA SER A 674 7.60 18.83 22.65
C SER A 674 9.11 18.84 22.87
N LYS A 675 9.68 17.83 23.56
CA LYS A 675 11.14 17.71 23.75
C LYS A 675 11.85 17.48 22.41
N GLU A 676 11.27 16.63 21.58
CA GLU A 676 11.73 16.34 20.22
C GLU A 676 10.50 16.08 19.34
N ILE A 677 10.27 16.93 18.34
CA ILE A 677 9.15 16.77 17.42
C ILE A 677 9.70 16.18 16.13
N ASN A 678 9.15 15.05 15.71
CA ASN A 678 9.54 14.46 14.44
C ASN A 678 9.35 15.48 13.30
N GLU A 679 10.41 15.78 12.56
CA GLU A 679 10.45 16.83 11.53
C GLU A 679 9.40 16.62 10.41
N GLN A 680 8.88 15.41 10.21
CA GLN A 680 7.78 15.17 9.27
C GLN A 680 6.45 15.77 9.74
N PHE A 681 6.25 15.85 11.05
CA PHE A 681 4.97 16.19 11.68
C PHE A 681 5.04 17.49 12.46
N VAL A 682 6.19 18.18 12.43
CA VAL A 682 6.32 19.52 12.99
C VAL A 682 5.45 20.49 12.19
N PRO A 683 4.44 21.13 12.81
CA PRO A 683 3.64 22.13 12.13
C PRO A 683 4.53 23.30 11.73
N THR A 684 4.22 23.90 10.59
CA THR A 684 4.82 25.17 10.17
C THR A 684 4.05 26.32 10.81
N MET A 685 4.77 27.17 11.52
CA MET A 685 4.29 28.47 11.96
C MET A 685 4.46 29.47 10.82
N VAL A 686 3.39 30.11 10.40
CA VAL A 686 3.38 31.14 9.36
C VAL A 686 2.95 32.46 9.99
N SER A 687 3.88 33.40 10.08
CA SER A 687 3.61 34.77 10.51
C SER A 687 3.29 35.63 9.29
N LEU A 688 2.13 36.28 9.29
CA LEU A 688 1.71 37.17 8.22
C LEU A 688 2.07 38.62 8.54
N LYS A 689 2.24 39.44 7.49
CA LYS A 689 2.54 40.88 7.61
C LYS A 689 1.46 41.67 8.37
N ASN A 690 0.25 41.14 8.48
CA ASN A 690 -0.87 41.75 9.24
C ASN A 690 -0.86 41.38 10.74
N GLY A 691 0.15 40.66 11.22
CA GLY A 691 0.27 40.23 12.63
C GLY A 691 -0.42 38.89 12.97
N GLN A 692 -1.19 38.31 12.05
CA GLN A 692 -1.80 36.99 12.25
C GLN A 692 -0.73 35.89 12.18
N THR A 693 -0.85 34.91 13.08
CA THR A 693 -0.02 33.69 13.07
C THR A 693 -0.90 32.48 12.81
N LEU A 694 -0.51 31.66 11.84
CA LEU A 694 -1.14 30.39 11.52
C LEU A 694 -0.20 29.24 11.89
N SER A 695 -0.76 28.17 12.45
CA SER A 695 -0.02 26.93 12.69
C SER A 695 -0.68 25.81 11.88
N GLY A 696 0.12 25.07 11.13
CA GLY A 696 -0.40 23.96 10.33
C GLY A 696 0.64 23.27 9.46
N VAL A 697 0.27 22.15 8.85
CA VAL A 697 1.14 21.42 7.91
C VAL A 697 1.00 22.03 6.52
N VAL A 698 2.10 22.35 5.84
CA VAL A 698 2.06 22.83 4.45
C VAL A 698 1.58 21.70 3.54
N VAL A 699 0.40 21.86 2.92
CA VAL A 699 -0.21 20.83 2.06
C VAL A 699 -0.03 21.10 0.57
N ASN A 700 0.21 22.34 0.17
CA ASN A 700 0.43 22.70 -1.23
C ASN A 700 1.18 24.03 -1.35
N LEU A 701 2.11 24.05 -2.30
CA LEU A 701 2.78 25.24 -2.81
C LEU A 701 2.54 25.28 -4.31
N ASN A 702 1.61 26.14 -4.72
CA ASN A 702 1.25 26.31 -6.12
C ASN A 702 1.27 27.80 -6.46
N GLY A 703 2.17 28.18 -7.39
CA GLY A 703 2.44 29.57 -7.72
C GLY A 703 2.77 30.39 -6.47
N ASP A 704 2.08 31.51 -6.28
CA ASP A 704 2.26 32.44 -5.16
C ASP A 704 1.40 32.11 -3.92
N ARG A 705 0.97 30.86 -3.72
CA ARG A 705 0.13 30.48 -2.57
C ARG A 705 0.78 29.43 -1.69
N VAL A 706 0.69 29.65 -0.39
CA VAL A 706 1.01 28.66 0.65
C VAL A 706 -0.31 28.16 1.22
N THR A 707 -0.57 26.86 1.12
CA THR A 707 -1.76 26.24 1.73
C THR A 707 -1.34 25.41 2.93
N LEU A 708 -1.95 25.68 4.08
CA LEU A 708 -1.75 24.98 5.35
C LEU A 708 -2.99 24.14 5.66
N ASN A 709 -2.78 22.95 6.20
CA ASN A 709 -3.79 22.27 7.00
C ASN A 709 -3.66 22.74 8.46
N THR A 710 -4.64 23.52 8.92
CA THR A 710 -4.67 24.11 10.27
C THR A 710 -5.42 23.25 11.28
N ASP A 711 -6.12 22.20 10.84
CA ASP A 711 -6.77 21.22 11.69
C ASP A 711 -6.19 19.83 11.42
N LEU A 712 -5.32 19.37 12.31
CA LEU A 712 -4.70 18.06 12.16
C LEU A 712 -5.75 16.94 12.23
N TYR A 713 -6.88 17.11 12.93
CA TYR A 713 -7.93 16.09 12.98
C TYR A 713 -8.86 16.12 11.76
N ASN A 714 -8.81 17.20 10.97
CA ASN A 714 -9.53 17.33 9.70
C ASN A 714 -8.59 17.71 8.55
N PRO A 715 -7.99 16.72 7.87
CA PRO A 715 -7.05 16.95 6.76
C PRO A 715 -7.61 17.68 5.54
N ASN A 716 -8.94 17.86 5.45
CA ASN A 716 -9.58 18.65 4.41
C ASN A 716 -9.74 20.13 4.79
N GLN A 717 -9.44 20.52 6.03
CA GLN A 717 -9.51 21.90 6.51
C GLN A 717 -8.28 22.68 6.06
N ARG A 718 -8.40 23.39 4.93
CA ARG A 718 -7.27 24.10 4.31
C ARG A 718 -7.42 25.60 4.46
N THR A 719 -6.33 26.25 4.84
CA THR A 719 -6.20 27.71 4.85
C THR A 719 -5.09 28.10 3.89
N SER A 720 -5.38 28.96 2.92
CA SER A 720 -4.38 29.43 1.95
C SER A 720 -4.07 30.90 2.18
N VAL A 721 -2.78 31.25 2.12
CA VAL A 721 -2.27 32.62 2.21
C VAL A 721 -1.40 32.94 0.99
N GLN A 722 -1.32 34.21 0.59
CA GLN A 722 -0.43 34.60 -0.51
C GLN A 722 1.01 34.64 0.00
N ARG A 723 1.97 34.13 -0.79
CA ARG A 723 3.39 34.08 -0.42
C ARG A 723 3.94 35.47 -0.08
N LYS A 724 3.49 36.51 -0.80
CA LYS A 724 3.85 37.92 -0.55
C LYS A 724 3.35 38.49 0.79
N GLU A 725 2.33 37.87 1.39
CA GLU A 725 1.77 38.24 2.69
C GLU A 725 2.51 37.57 3.85
N VAL A 726 3.29 36.52 3.58
CA VAL A 726 4.09 35.81 4.58
C VAL A 726 5.29 36.66 4.96
N LEU A 727 5.39 37.02 6.25
CA LEU A 727 6.55 37.68 6.84
C LEU A 727 7.66 36.66 7.12
N SER A 728 7.30 35.55 7.77
CA SER A 728 8.23 34.45 8.08
C SER A 728 7.48 33.13 8.17
N MET A 729 8.22 32.04 7.95
CA MET A 729 7.73 30.68 8.16
C MET A 729 8.84 29.82 8.76
N GLY A 730 8.48 28.93 9.69
CA GLY A 730 9.42 28.04 10.34
C GLY A 730 8.75 26.94 11.14
N PRO A 731 9.49 25.93 11.62
CA PRO A 731 8.95 24.85 12.43
C PRO A 731 8.45 25.34 13.80
N SER A 732 7.33 24.78 14.27
CA SER A 732 6.82 24.99 15.63
C SER A 732 7.74 24.34 16.67
N THR A 733 7.89 24.99 17.83
CA THR A 733 8.56 24.44 19.01
C THR A 733 7.62 23.66 19.94
N VAL A 734 6.31 23.68 19.65
CA VAL A 734 5.27 23.00 20.43
C VAL A 734 4.66 21.88 19.60
N SER A 735 4.60 20.69 20.20
CA SER A 735 4.03 19.50 19.59
C SER A 735 2.51 19.55 19.56
N PRO A 736 1.86 19.07 18.48
CA PRO A 736 0.42 18.89 18.46
C PRO A 736 -0.07 17.72 19.34
N MET A 737 0.83 16.83 19.78
CA MET A 737 0.50 15.75 20.70
C MET A 737 0.33 16.31 22.12
N PRO A 738 -0.84 16.12 22.78
CA PRO A 738 -1.06 16.63 24.12
C PRO A 738 -0.14 15.96 25.16
N PRO A 739 0.38 16.70 26.16
CA PRO A 739 1.04 16.08 27.32
C PRO A 739 0.01 15.40 28.24
N GLY A 740 0.48 14.50 29.11
CA GLY A 740 -0.35 13.91 30.16
C GLY A 740 -1.31 12.80 29.73
N LEU A 741 -1.16 12.24 28.53
CA LEU A 741 -2.00 11.16 27.99
C LEU A 741 -2.02 9.88 28.86
N LEU A 742 -0.98 9.67 29.67
CA LEU A 742 -0.86 8.52 30.58
C LEU A 742 -1.54 8.75 31.94
N ASN A 743 -1.98 9.97 32.25
CA ASN A 743 -2.45 10.33 33.60
C ASN A 743 -3.77 9.64 34.00
N MET A 744 -4.48 9.10 33.02
CA MET A 744 -5.75 8.38 33.17
C MET A 744 -5.60 6.86 32.98
N MET A 745 -4.37 6.35 32.95
CA MET A 745 -4.07 4.91 32.81
C MET A 745 -3.44 4.39 34.10
N GLU A 746 -3.82 3.17 34.48
CA GLU A 746 -3.17 2.44 35.56
C GLU A 746 -1.77 1.97 35.17
N LYS A 747 -0.95 1.62 36.16
CA LYS A 747 0.43 1.18 35.95
C LYS A 747 0.52 0.04 34.93
N GLU A 748 -0.27 -1.02 35.10
CA GLU A 748 -0.22 -2.20 34.23
C GLU A 748 -0.75 -1.88 32.83
N GLU A 749 -1.77 -1.01 32.71
CA GLU A 749 -2.29 -0.50 31.44
C GLU A 749 -1.22 0.26 30.64
N ILE A 750 -0.38 1.06 31.30
CA ILE A 750 0.74 1.75 30.66
C ILE A 750 1.79 0.75 30.15
N MET A 751 2.09 -0.29 30.93
CA MET A 751 3.05 -1.32 30.51
C MET A 751 2.50 -2.15 29.33
N ASP A 752 1.21 -2.46 29.34
CA ASP A 752 0.53 -3.12 28.22
C ASP A 752 0.54 -2.24 26.97
N LEU A 753 0.31 -0.92 27.11
CA LEU A 753 0.41 0.04 26.01
C LEU A 753 1.81 0.07 25.39
N LEU A 754 2.86 0.14 26.22
CA LEU A 754 4.24 0.11 25.73
C LEU A 754 4.54 -1.19 24.99
N ALA A 755 4.12 -2.33 25.56
CA ALA A 755 4.33 -3.64 24.94
C ALA A 755 3.62 -3.73 23.59
N TYR A 756 2.38 -3.23 23.50
CA TYR A 756 1.62 -3.16 22.27
C TYR A 756 2.31 -2.31 21.19
N ILE A 757 2.77 -1.10 21.53
CA ILE A 757 3.46 -0.21 20.57
C ILE A 757 4.79 -0.81 20.12
N LEU A 758 5.59 -1.33 21.05
CA LEU A 758 6.92 -1.85 20.77
C LEU A 758 6.90 -3.21 20.06
N SER A 759 5.85 -4.02 20.24
CA SER A 759 5.67 -5.25 19.45
C SER A 759 5.20 -4.99 18.02
N GLY A 760 4.87 -3.74 17.68
CA GLY A 760 4.27 -3.40 16.39
C GLY A 760 2.87 -3.99 16.19
N GLY A 761 2.21 -4.42 17.28
CA GLY A 761 0.89 -5.03 17.23
C GLY A 761 0.92 -6.52 16.90
N ASP A 762 2.10 -7.14 16.93
CA ASP A 762 2.23 -8.59 16.84
C ASP A 762 1.77 -9.21 18.18
N ASN A 763 0.66 -9.94 18.16
CA ASN A 763 0.10 -10.60 19.33
C ASN A 763 0.88 -11.87 19.72
N GLU A 764 1.71 -12.40 18.83
CA GLU A 764 2.58 -13.56 19.08
C GLU A 764 3.98 -13.13 19.57
N HIS A 765 4.21 -11.81 19.71
CA HIS A 765 5.46 -11.30 20.23
C HIS A 765 5.74 -11.79 21.65
N SER A 766 7.02 -12.02 21.97
CA SER A 766 7.50 -12.51 23.27
C SER A 766 7.08 -11.69 24.50
N PHE A 767 6.55 -10.47 24.30
CA PHE A 767 6.00 -9.63 25.37
C PHE A 767 4.67 -10.17 25.91
N PHE A 768 3.91 -10.87 25.08
CA PHE A 768 2.58 -11.41 25.43
C PHE A 768 2.62 -12.90 25.75
N SER A 769 3.81 -13.52 25.66
CA SER A 769 4.03 -14.88 26.14
C SER A 769 4.15 -14.88 27.67
N ASN A 770 3.61 -15.93 28.29
CA ASN A 770 3.66 -16.16 29.73
C ASN A 770 5.06 -16.52 30.22
#